data_AF-A0A6L8UZW7-F1
#
_entry.id   AF-A0A6L8UZW7-F1
#
_cell.length_a   1.000
_cell.length_b   1.000
_cell.length_c   1.000
_cell.angle_alpha   90.00
_cell.angle_beta   90.00
_cell.angle_gamma   90.00
#
_symmetry.space_group_name_H-M   'P 1'
#
loop_
_entity.id
_entity.type
_entity.pdbx_description
1 polymer ?
#
loop_
_entity_poly.entity_id
_entity_poly.type
_entity_poly.pdbx_seq_one_letter_code
_entity_poly.pdbx_strand_id
1 'polypeptide(L)'
;MPSTTTNLGLYKKNPSTDGNDTFDITTMLNDNWDRLDAQLGAQVADVAPTAVNLVNGLQVVDVPQTAPLENLRITGRTLVNLLGRDGNCEDMSRWWDYQATHAADTTNFTNGKQGIKVTLAASFTAGCALTAVGVSLNPSKYYILLGMIKNGNSSVGGSFSISGQFATTKTNIVSDSSKFNLAYKKLNGITALNVGVNFNVEGIATQYAYADEVRLYEIGTLTEYNAIDAMTASQIAAKYPYVDDVKHVTAPYLIKFGENLLPPFNEWLSLSSGTSITEPYKMILSTTALDQDNYVDVVAIPNQTYTLSLLTMSQTMLVEYFKYGTTYSSIKPDSGVITSSSTTFTTPSDAYIMRVHFYNHTLSIGSFTFDKPMLNLGSTAKPFKPRNDETIAFPNLQLASSTDGTVYDTLFKRDGKYFEEKRFKDIVLDGSLAYGIATQETGFKQFYVSILNAVDTTVATSNKIMKYDGKLILIGVPANVADVFGITSNNVYLSVSSADSGWGDSYIPSTAEIQAYFNGWKMAHLNGTTPYTDTGATSNGAKVWIPVLGFTGSNGSNILPTTQSSAAISKGWTPYKLTYQLATPTFAEVQFESGMSLHEGLNQIELGQGLVVREKANPKFSGGYYIINHIGVSSSQLRNRASRIWAVYKNGRLDTAWLRYSDYSSYGLDRVSIASSMFDPTATYEVTYLALDQYLISAPVQAVTSELARNLKTVVNALCTNQADNEARIAANELLARQIYNVPQKTTANMTLYVDTVNGADNNDGSVGKPFKTIMVAINNIPQIVNHTVTVNVAAGTYAEDVELKGFCGRGRLLINGANNVVSDSYVVNRFFVVSCSLAIFIIGFKATSTTLNNFHAQYSNHIVFDYCKTDVTASTIYAVRYDSSLGRVSNGVFSNKYGAITSSFSSNLYSQSNIGSGNIIGTESANGASVSIFGTYPIGTTTFNTVNTGTLTTNSVLNPWGDNTYASRSRLAAINTAAQNISAGIATKVLYQSENLDNLSEYDNGLSRFTVKNSGTYLISGTLNFSSGMGTGVGCTIFVYANGVAYKTLRADNGSSSSAPMLNFVTQVNFATGSYVEVYVVTSSATVIATNTTLDITQIA
;
A
#
# COMPACT_ATOMS: atom_id res chain seq x y z
N MET A 1 -24.85 58.67 -26.75
CA MET A 1 -24.15 57.48 -27.28
C MET A 1 -24.67 56.26 -26.55
N PRO A 2 -24.88 55.11 -27.23
CA PRO A 2 -25.22 53.89 -26.53
C PRO A 2 -24.05 53.43 -25.64
N SER A 3 -24.36 52.74 -24.55
CA SER A 3 -23.38 52.22 -23.58
C SER A 3 -23.78 50.82 -23.10
N THR A 4 -23.07 50.26 -22.13
CA THR A 4 -23.46 49.01 -21.46
C THR A 4 -23.43 49.19 -19.95
N THR A 5 -24.17 48.37 -19.21
CA THR A 5 -24.00 48.26 -17.77
C THR A 5 -22.65 47.67 -17.40
N THR A 6 -22.17 47.91 -16.19
CA THR A 6 -20.78 47.66 -15.79
C THR A 6 -20.47 46.17 -15.58
N ASN A 7 -21.39 45.39 -15.01
CA ASN A 7 -21.12 44.02 -14.56
C ASN A 7 -21.68 42.94 -15.48
N LEU A 8 -22.89 43.16 -16.00
CA LEU A 8 -23.64 42.25 -16.86
C LEU A 8 -23.51 42.57 -18.36
N GLY A 9 -22.94 43.73 -18.70
CA GLY A 9 -22.78 44.17 -20.08
C GLY A 9 -24.10 44.38 -20.83
N LEU A 10 -25.19 44.71 -20.13
CA LEU A 10 -26.50 44.92 -20.73
C LEU A 10 -26.47 46.19 -21.58
N TYR A 11 -26.82 46.07 -22.86
CA TYR A 11 -26.70 47.15 -23.83
C TYR A 11 -27.70 48.27 -23.60
N LYS A 12 -27.25 49.44 -23.15
CA LYS A 12 -28.07 50.65 -22.96
C LYS A 12 -28.22 51.43 -24.26
N LYS A 13 -29.47 51.62 -24.71
CA LYS A 13 -29.75 52.43 -25.91
C LYS A 13 -29.52 53.91 -25.64
N ASN A 14 -29.12 54.64 -26.68
CA ASN A 14 -28.97 56.09 -26.63
C ASN A 14 -30.34 56.79 -26.58
N PRO A 15 -30.68 57.52 -25.50
CA PRO A 15 -31.98 58.18 -25.37
C PRO A 15 -32.21 59.26 -26.44
N SER A 16 -31.15 59.89 -26.97
CA SER A 16 -31.24 60.98 -27.95
C SER A 16 -31.62 60.55 -29.37
N THR A 17 -31.76 59.25 -29.62
CA THR A 17 -32.11 58.67 -30.93
C THR A 17 -33.45 57.92 -30.90
N ASP A 18 -34.14 57.93 -29.76
CA ASP A 18 -35.46 57.33 -29.60
C ASP A 18 -36.52 58.39 -29.98
N GLY A 19 -37.30 58.10 -31.02
CA GLY A 19 -38.21 59.07 -31.63
C GLY A 19 -39.40 59.42 -30.74
N ASN A 20 -39.85 60.67 -30.82
CA ASN A 20 -40.89 61.29 -29.97
C ASN A 20 -42.13 60.41 -29.68
N ASP A 21 -42.40 60.26 -28.37
CA ASP A 21 -43.71 60.36 -27.71
C ASP A 21 -44.60 59.14 -27.40
N THR A 22 -44.08 57.92 -27.20
CA THR A 22 -44.87 56.91 -26.42
C THR A 22 -44.10 55.97 -25.49
N PHE A 23 -42.78 55.86 -25.58
CA PHE A 23 -41.99 54.90 -24.77
C PHE A 23 -40.70 55.54 -24.28
N ASP A 24 -40.59 55.83 -22.98
CA ASP A 24 -39.36 56.36 -22.39
C ASP A 24 -38.36 55.21 -22.14
N ILE A 25 -37.43 55.03 -23.07
CA ILE A 25 -36.41 53.98 -22.98
C ILE A 25 -35.45 54.14 -21.79
N THR A 26 -35.37 55.33 -21.20
CA THR A 26 -34.58 55.55 -20.00
C THR A 26 -35.24 54.83 -18.84
N THR A 27 -36.48 55.18 -18.52
CA THR A 27 -37.18 54.63 -17.35
C THR A 27 -37.67 53.19 -17.56
N MET A 28 -38.10 52.84 -18.77
CA MET A 28 -38.67 51.51 -19.04
C MET A 28 -37.61 50.43 -19.21
N LEU A 29 -36.36 50.80 -19.52
CA LEU A 29 -35.38 49.86 -20.03
C LEU A 29 -33.98 50.09 -19.46
N ASN A 30 -33.36 51.25 -19.71
CA ASN A 30 -32.01 51.56 -19.22
C ASN A 30 -31.92 51.56 -17.68
N ASP A 31 -32.88 52.16 -16.97
CA ASP A 31 -32.91 52.20 -15.51
C ASP A 31 -33.16 50.81 -14.91
N ASN A 32 -33.97 49.99 -15.59
CA ASN A 32 -34.20 48.61 -15.19
C ASN A 32 -32.94 47.74 -15.40
N TRP A 33 -32.19 47.98 -16.48
CA TRP A 33 -30.88 47.36 -16.68
C TRP A 33 -29.87 47.78 -15.61
N ASP A 34 -29.81 49.07 -15.23
CA ASP A 34 -28.93 49.53 -14.15
C ASP A 34 -29.32 48.91 -12.79
N ARG A 35 -30.62 48.78 -12.50
CA ARG A 35 -31.12 48.13 -11.28
C ARG A 35 -30.77 46.63 -11.25
N LEU A 36 -30.95 45.94 -12.38
CA LEU A 36 -30.58 44.53 -12.51
C LEU A 36 -29.06 44.35 -12.41
N ASP A 37 -28.26 45.23 -13.01
CA ASP A 37 -26.81 45.21 -12.91
C ASP A 37 -26.33 45.47 -11.48
N ALA A 38 -26.96 46.39 -10.75
CA ALA A 38 -26.64 46.65 -9.36
C ALA A 38 -27.00 45.47 -8.45
N GLN A 39 -28.15 44.81 -8.68
CA GLN A 39 -28.61 43.69 -7.85
C GLN A 39 -27.89 42.37 -8.17
N LEU A 40 -27.74 42.04 -9.45
CA LEU A 40 -27.21 40.74 -9.90
C LEU A 40 -25.74 40.82 -10.34
N GLY A 41 -25.28 41.98 -10.80
CA GLY A 41 -23.91 42.17 -11.25
C GLY A 41 -22.87 41.88 -10.17
N ALA A 42 -23.13 42.27 -8.91
CA ALA A 42 -22.26 41.92 -7.78
C ALA A 42 -22.11 40.40 -7.58
N GLN A 43 -23.12 39.62 -7.94
CA GLN A 43 -23.12 38.15 -7.80
C GLN A 43 -22.30 37.44 -8.90
N VAL A 44 -22.05 38.11 -10.03
CA VAL A 44 -21.37 37.54 -11.21
C VAL A 44 -20.15 38.33 -11.70
N ALA A 45 -19.79 39.41 -11.02
CA ALA A 45 -18.55 40.14 -11.27
C ALA A 45 -17.32 39.27 -10.97
N ASP A 46 -16.22 39.47 -11.68
CA ASP A 46 -14.95 38.86 -11.29
C ASP A 46 -14.34 39.67 -10.14
N VAL A 47 -14.30 39.06 -8.96
CA VAL A 47 -13.85 39.69 -7.72
C VAL A 47 -12.84 38.80 -7.01
N ALA A 48 -11.84 39.44 -6.39
CA ALA A 48 -10.81 38.73 -5.62
C ALA A 48 -11.43 38.01 -4.39
N PRO A 49 -10.90 36.84 -4.01
CA PRO A 49 -11.31 36.12 -2.80
C PRO A 49 -11.13 36.94 -1.52
N THR A 50 -11.89 36.59 -0.49
CA THR A 50 -11.75 37.17 0.86
C THR A 50 -10.80 36.30 1.68
N ALA A 51 -9.75 36.90 2.26
CA ALA A 51 -8.83 36.20 3.15
C ALA A 51 -9.49 35.86 4.49
N VAL A 52 -9.27 34.63 4.95
CA VAL A 52 -9.68 34.12 6.26
C VAL A 52 -8.42 33.74 7.04
N ASN A 53 -8.25 34.36 8.20
CA ASN A 53 -7.14 34.11 9.11
C ASN A 53 -7.66 33.34 10.33
N LEU A 54 -7.17 32.12 10.50
CA LEU A 54 -7.52 31.26 11.61
C LEU A 54 -6.38 31.24 12.62
N VAL A 55 -6.69 31.47 13.90
CA VAL A 55 -5.74 31.34 15.01
C VAL A 55 -5.95 30.03 15.75
N ASN A 56 -4.94 29.57 16.47
CA ASN A 56 -5.02 28.32 17.25
C ASN A 56 -6.10 28.40 18.34
N GLY A 57 -6.82 27.31 18.51
CA GLY A 57 -7.95 27.17 19.42
C GLY A 57 -9.29 27.33 18.72
N LEU A 58 -10.33 27.40 19.56
CA LEU A 58 -11.71 27.56 19.14
C LEU A 58 -12.01 29.05 18.88
N GLN A 59 -12.61 29.36 17.74
CA GLN A 59 -12.93 30.73 17.31
C GLN A 59 -14.24 30.80 16.51
N VAL A 60 -14.73 32.02 16.31
CA VAL A 60 -15.87 32.31 15.42
C VAL A 60 -15.37 33.04 14.17
N VAL A 61 -15.82 32.58 13.00
CA VAL A 61 -15.56 33.24 11.72
C VAL A 61 -16.89 33.61 11.08
N ASP A 62 -17.06 34.88 10.74
CA ASP A 62 -18.23 35.37 10.01
C ASP A 62 -17.97 35.32 8.51
N VAL A 63 -18.92 34.74 7.77
CA VAL A 63 -18.78 34.45 6.35
C VAL A 63 -19.96 35.01 5.58
N PRO A 64 -19.74 35.84 4.53
CA PRO A 64 -20.83 36.54 3.84
C PRO A 64 -21.74 35.63 3.01
N GLN A 65 -21.26 34.44 2.62
CA GLN A 65 -22.01 33.46 1.84
C GLN A 65 -21.37 32.08 1.95
N THR A 66 -22.17 31.02 1.78
CA THR A 66 -21.65 29.65 1.82
C THR A 66 -20.62 29.42 0.70
N ALA A 67 -19.40 28.99 1.06
CA ALA A 67 -18.31 28.78 0.10
C ALA A 67 -17.32 27.69 0.58
N PRO A 68 -16.65 26.98 -0.34
CA PRO A 68 -15.54 26.10 0.02
C PRO A 68 -14.36 26.92 0.56
N LEU A 69 -13.65 26.36 1.55
CA LEU A 69 -12.42 26.93 2.07
C LEU A 69 -11.26 26.60 1.12
N GLU A 70 -10.72 27.61 0.45
CA GLU A 70 -9.68 27.47 -0.56
C GLU A 70 -8.33 28.01 -0.08
N ASN A 71 -7.25 27.65 -0.79
CA ASN A 71 -5.90 28.17 -0.55
C ASN A 71 -5.42 28.08 0.90
N LEU A 72 -5.84 27.03 1.62
CA LEU A 72 -5.40 26.76 2.98
C LEU A 72 -3.88 26.61 3.02
N ARG A 73 -3.24 27.47 3.81
CA ARG A 73 -1.79 27.53 3.98
C ARG A 73 -1.42 27.57 5.45
N ILE A 74 -0.58 26.63 5.85
CA ILE A 74 -0.08 26.50 7.22
C ILE A 74 1.44 26.65 7.20
N THR A 75 1.97 27.55 8.01
CA THR A 75 3.43 27.73 8.18
C THR A 75 3.92 26.95 9.38
N GLY A 76 5.10 26.36 9.27
CA GLY A 76 5.76 25.68 10.36
C GLY A 76 6.15 26.61 11.50
N ARG A 77 6.28 26.01 12.68
CA ARG A 77 6.81 26.66 13.88
C ARG A 77 7.62 25.65 14.67
N THR A 78 8.79 26.06 15.12
CA THR A 78 9.59 25.33 16.11
C THR A 78 9.60 26.08 17.44
N LEU A 79 9.32 25.37 18.54
CA LEU A 79 9.64 25.82 19.89
C LEU A 79 10.85 25.02 20.40
N VAL A 80 11.86 25.74 20.90
CA VAL A 80 13.08 25.16 21.48
C VAL A 80 13.15 25.59 22.93
N ASN A 81 12.81 24.69 23.86
CA ASN A 81 13.00 24.97 25.27
C ASN A 81 14.49 24.90 25.58
N LEU A 82 15.09 26.03 25.98
CA LEU A 82 16.53 26.08 26.27
C LEU A 82 16.91 25.27 27.52
N LEU A 83 15.92 24.94 28.37
CA LEU A 83 16.08 24.03 29.50
C LEU A 83 15.99 22.56 29.08
N GLY A 84 15.73 22.28 27.80
CA GLY A 84 15.57 20.93 27.33
C GLY A 84 14.31 20.29 27.88
N ARG A 85 14.51 19.20 28.64
CA ARG A 85 13.42 18.48 29.33
C ARG A 85 13.35 18.79 30.83
N ASP A 86 14.35 19.44 31.42
CA ASP A 86 14.42 19.63 32.89
C ASP A 86 13.27 20.51 33.44
N GLY A 87 12.66 21.30 32.55
CA GLY A 87 11.55 22.18 32.86
C GLY A 87 10.22 21.49 33.13
N ASN A 88 10.07 20.20 32.78
CA ASN A 88 8.90 19.40 33.17
C ASN A 88 8.93 18.97 34.64
N CYS A 89 10.02 19.28 35.36
CA CYS A 89 10.18 18.96 36.78
C CYS A 89 10.02 17.45 37.11
N GLU A 90 10.26 16.55 36.15
CA GLU A 90 10.10 15.10 36.33
C GLU A 90 11.34 14.42 36.95
N ASP A 91 12.47 15.12 37.07
CA ASP A 91 13.71 14.58 37.64
C ASP A 91 14.37 15.57 38.61
N MET A 92 14.29 15.28 39.91
CA MET A 92 14.86 16.13 40.96
C MET A 92 16.39 16.15 40.95
N SER A 93 17.05 15.13 40.37
CA SER A 93 18.52 15.17 40.26
C SER A 93 19.03 16.28 39.33
N ARG A 94 18.12 16.89 38.57
CA ARG A 94 18.36 17.99 37.63
C ARG A 94 18.13 19.36 38.26
N TRP A 95 18.00 19.42 39.60
CA TRP A 95 17.81 20.65 40.35
C TRP A 95 18.81 20.73 41.52
N TRP A 96 19.33 21.93 41.78
CA TRP A 96 20.21 22.21 42.91
C TRP A 96 19.55 23.17 43.90
N ASP A 97 19.92 23.05 45.16
CA ASP A 97 19.38 23.84 46.25
C ASP A 97 20.24 25.07 46.57
N TYR A 98 19.58 26.19 46.83
CA TYR A 98 20.22 27.37 47.42
C TYR A 98 19.30 27.98 48.48
N GLN A 99 19.73 27.94 49.75
CA GLN A 99 18.97 28.47 50.91
C GLN A 99 17.54 27.90 51.05
N ALA A 100 17.28 26.78 50.39
CA ALA A 100 16.02 26.04 50.36
C ALA A 100 16.33 24.55 50.19
N THR A 101 15.30 23.72 50.23
CA THR A 101 15.33 22.32 49.79
C THR A 101 14.25 22.08 48.76
N HIS A 102 14.51 21.22 47.77
CA HIS A 102 13.51 20.80 46.80
C HIS A 102 13.11 19.33 46.96
N ALA A 103 11.90 19.01 46.51
CA ALA A 103 11.39 17.64 46.46
C ALA A 103 10.35 17.51 45.34
N ALA A 104 10.16 16.29 44.84
CA ALA A 104 9.08 15.98 43.92
C ALA A 104 7.71 16.01 44.63
N ASP A 105 6.68 16.49 43.95
CA ASP A 105 5.29 16.50 44.43
C ASP A 105 4.36 15.89 43.37
N THR A 106 3.77 14.73 43.68
CA THR A 106 2.87 13.99 42.77
C THR A 106 1.40 14.44 42.88
N THR A 107 1.12 15.54 43.57
CA THR A 107 -0.24 16.07 43.78
C THR A 107 -0.41 17.45 43.15
N ASN A 108 0.61 18.29 43.22
CA ASN A 108 0.62 19.66 42.73
C ASN A 108 1.54 19.75 41.50
N PHE A 109 0.99 19.44 40.34
CA PHE A 109 1.66 19.54 39.05
C PHE A 109 0.64 19.89 37.95
N THR A 110 1.14 20.32 36.80
CA THR A 110 0.34 20.69 35.63
C THR A 110 0.44 19.68 34.50
N ASN A 111 1.64 19.14 34.23
CA ASN A 111 1.87 18.09 33.23
C ASN A 111 2.67 16.92 33.81
N GLY A 112 2.65 15.78 33.12
CA GLY A 112 3.45 14.63 33.50
C GLY A 112 2.91 13.91 34.75
N LYS A 113 3.80 13.63 35.71
CA LYS A 113 3.54 12.82 36.92
C LYS A 113 3.87 13.57 38.22
N GLN A 114 4.71 14.59 38.18
CA GLN A 114 5.13 15.33 39.37
C GLN A 114 5.62 16.74 39.06
N GLY A 115 5.47 17.65 40.01
CA GLY A 115 6.05 19.00 39.99
C GLY A 115 7.18 19.12 41.01
N ILE A 116 7.79 20.31 41.08
CA ILE A 116 8.80 20.61 42.09
C ILE A 116 8.19 21.41 43.25
N LYS A 117 8.44 20.96 44.48
CA LYS A 117 8.17 21.70 45.71
C LYS A 117 9.47 22.27 46.24
N VAL A 118 9.53 23.58 46.49
CA VAL A 118 10.70 24.25 47.08
C VAL A 118 10.33 24.83 48.43
N THR A 119 11.09 24.47 49.46
CA THR A 119 10.85 24.84 50.86
C THR A 119 12.02 25.64 51.41
N LEU A 120 11.76 26.81 51.99
CA LEU A 120 12.79 27.65 52.58
C LEU A 120 13.49 26.95 53.76
N ALA A 121 14.82 26.95 53.74
CA ALA A 121 15.62 26.38 54.81
C ALA A 121 15.51 27.21 56.10
N ALA A 122 15.89 26.60 57.23
CA ALA A 122 15.86 27.28 58.52
C ALA A 122 16.69 28.59 58.48
N SER A 123 16.13 29.67 59.00
CA SER A 123 16.76 31.01 59.07
C SER A 123 16.85 31.82 57.77
N PHE A 124 16.26 31.36 56.66
CA PHE A 124 16.23 32.12 55.41
C PHE A 124 14.83 32.67 55.10
N THR A 125 14.78 33.86 54.51
CA THR A 125 13.56 34.53 54.03
C THR A 125 13.41 34.49 52.50
N ALA A 126 14.43 33.97 51.81
CA ALA A 126 14.42 33.71 50.38
C ALA A 126 15.34 32.53 50.07
N GLY A 127 15.01 31.77 49.04
CA GLY A 127 15.76 30.61 48.59
C GLY A 127 15.21 30.09 47.28
N CYS A 128 15.93 29.19 46.62
CA CYS A 128 15.51 28.65 45.34
C CYS A 128 15.96 27.21 45.12
N ALA A 129 15.29 26.56 44.16
CA ALA A 129 15.87 25.46 43.41
C ALA A 129 16.28 25.98 42.03
N LEU A 130 17.45 25.61 41.52
CA LEU A 130 17.92 26.02 40.20
C LEU A 130 18.18 24.81 39.30
N THR A 131 17.93 24.96 38.00
CA THR A 131 18.18 23.89 37.02
C THR A 131 19.68 23.56 36.91
N ALA A 132 20.00 22.27 36.83
CA ALA A 132 21.36 21.78 36.64
C ALA A 132 21.89 22.02 35.22
N VAL A 133 21.00 22.08 34.22
CA VAL A 133 21.34 22.56 32.87
C VAL A 133 21.61 24.05 32.93
N GLY A 134 22.82 24.41 32.52
CA GLY A 134 23.20 25.80 32.29
C GLY A 134 22.73 26.27 30.91
N VAL A 135 22.12 27.44 30.88
CA VAL A 135 21.74 28.16 29.66
C VAL A 135 22.67 29.35 29.42
N SER A 136 22.85 29.69 28.15
CA SER A 136 23.62 30.88 27.74
C SER A 136 22.72 31.83 26.96
N LEU A 137 22.67 33.09 27.39
CA LEU A 137 21.84 34.14 26.79
C LEU A 137 22.73 35.16 26.07
N ASN A 138 22.35 35.49 24.84
CA ASN A 138 23.01 36.54 24.07
C ASN A 138 22.29 37.89 24.32
N PRO A 139 23.00 38.94 24.77
CA PRO A 139 22.36 40.23 25.07
C PRO A 139 21.70 40.90 23.85
N SER A 140 22.08 40.53 22.63
CA SER A 140 21.49 41.06 21.38
C SER A 140 20.18 40.36 20.97
N LYS A 141 19.77 39.30 21.68
CA LYS A 141 18.57 38.52 21.37
C LYS A 141 17.42 38.80 22.35
N TYR A 142 16.24 38.32 21.98
CA TYR A 142 15.02 38.42 22.76
C TYR A 142 14.67 37.06 23.33
N TYR A 143 14.19 37.03 24.58
CA TYR A 143 13.76 35.79 25.23
C TYR A 143 12.52 36.01 26.07
N ILE A 144 11.89 34.91 26.47
CA ILE A 144 10.83 34.90 27.47
C ILE A 144 11.06 33.74 28.43
N LEU A 145 11.13 34.06 29.72
CA LEU A 145 11.17 33.11 30.83
C LEU A 145 9.76 32.97 31.37
N LEU A 146 9.26 31.75 31.52
CA LEU A 146 7.94 31.49 32.09
C LEU A 146 7.86 30.12 32.77
N GLY A 147 6.83 29.93 33.58
CA GLY A 147 6.48 28.66 34.20
C GLY A 147 5.20 28.76 35.01
N MET A 148 4.69 27.63 35.46
CA MET A 148 3.49 27.57 36.29
C MET A 148 3.90 27.51 37.75
N ILE A 149 3.32 28.39 38.58
CA ILE A 149 3.58 28.42 40.03
C ILE A 149 2.26 28.32 40.77
N LYS A 150 2.23 27.53 41.86
CA LYS A 150 1.17 27.54 42.87
C LYS A 150 1.82 27.80 44.22
N ASN A 151 1.33 28.81 44.94
CA ASN A 151 1.82 29.05 46.29
C ASN A 151 1.41 27.90 47.21
N GLY A 152 2.29 27.49 48.11
CA GLY A 152 1.96 26.52 49.15
C GLY A 152 1.39 27.25 50.36
N ASN A 153 2.31 27.80 51.14
CA ASN A 153 2.01 28.57 52.35
C ASN A 153 2.97 29.76 52.53
N SER A 154 3.70 30.14 51.48
CA SER A 154 4.59 31.30 51.54
C SER A 154 3.81 32.61 51.71
N SER A 155 4.32 33.49 52.56
CA SER A 155 3.75 34.82 52.80
C SER A 155 3.97 35.81 51.66
N VAL A 156 4.93 35.55 50.77
CA VAL A 156 5.21 36.40 49.60
C VAL A 156 4.81 35.71 48.30
N GLY A 157 5.22 34.45 48.12
CA GLY A 157 4.92 33.63 46.95
C GLY A 157 6.18 33.12 46.25
N GLY A 158 5.99 32.62 45.02
CA GLY A 158 7.07 32.12 44.16
C GLY A 158 7.29 32.97 42.90
N SER A 159 8.50 32.95 42.34
CA SER A 159 8.85 33.59 41.06
C SER A 159 10.01 32.87 40.35
N PHE A 160 10.23 33.10 39.06
CA PHE A 160 11.41 32.61 38.35
C PHE A 160 12.44 33.71 38.10
N SER A 161 13.71 33.33 37.93
CA SER A 161 14.79 34.24 37.49
C SER A 161 15.95 33.47 36.86
N ILE A 162 16.86 34.16 36.19
CA ILE A 162 18.13 33.60 35.71
C ILE A 162 19.18 33.70 36.83
N SER A 163 19.91 32.62 37.11
CA SER A 163 20.94 32.61 38.17
C SER A 163 22.00 33.69 37.92
N GLY A 164 22.36 34.42 38.98
CA GLY A 164 23.28 35.57 38.91
C GLY A 164 22.67 36.86 38.33
N GLN A 165 21.42 36.83 37.86
CA GLN A 165 20.72 37.96 37.22
C GLN A 165 19.34 38.23 37.84
N PHE A 166 19.15 37.94 39.14
CA PHE A 166 17.84 37.97 39.81
C PHE A 166 17.08 39.28 39.59
N ALA A 167 17.69 40.43 39.90
CA ALA A 167 17.01 41.73 39.89
C ALA A 167 16.42 42.12 38.51
N THR A 168 17.08 41.74 37.42
CA THR A 168 16.73 42.12 36.05
C THR A 168 15.83 41.08 35.35
N THR A 169 15.83 39.83 35.83
CA THR A 169 15.15 38.71 35.18
C THR A 169 13.99 38.12 35.98
N LYS A 170 13.73 38.63 37.20
CA LYS A 170 12.63 38.18 38.06
C LYS A 170 11.28 38.32 37.35
N THR A 171 10.48 37.25 37.35
CA THR A 171 9.09 37.24 36.89
C THR A 171 8.15 37.94 37.87
N ASN A 172 6.87 38.08 37.50
CA ASN A 172 5.84 38.36 38.49
C ASN A 172 5.82 37.29 39.60
N ILE A 173 5.47 37.71 40.81
CA ILE A 173 5.30 36.83 41.96
C ILE A 173 3.91 36.20 41.90
N VAL A 174 3.83 34.91 42.17
CA VAL A 174 2.57 34.17 42.31
C VAL A 174 2.36 33.79 43.77
N SER A 175 1.32 34.36 44.38
CA SER A 175 0.94 34.16 45.79
C SER A 175 -0.34 33.33 45.97
N ASP A 176 -1.04 32.99 44.88
CA ASP A 176 -2.27 32.20 44.88
C ASP A 176 -1.99 30.74 45.26
N SER A 177 -2.65 30.27 46.32
CA SER A 177 -2.50 28.90 46.85
C SER A 177 -3.57 27.92 46.36
N SER A 178 -4.58 28.40 45.64
CA SER A 178 -5.69 27.57 45.17
C SER A 178 -5.39 26.87 43.84
N LYS A 179 -4.60 27.51 42.97
CA LYS A 179 -4.34 27.04 41.61
C LYS A 179 -2.97 27.47 41.10
N PHE A 180 -2.50 26.79 40.06
CA PHE A 180 -1.34 27.22 39.30
C PHE A 180 -1.66 28.47 38.47
N ASN A 181 -0.77 29.46 38.51
CA ASN A 181 -0.83 30.65 37.68
C ASN A 181 0.49 30.82 36.91
N LEU A 182 0.41 31.43 35.74
CA LEU A 182 1.58 31.72 34.92
C LEU A 182 2.43 32.82 35.56
N ALA A 183 3.70 32.52 35.80
CA ALA A 183 4.74 33.50 36.06
C ALA A 183 5.57 33.69 34.80
N TYR A 184 5.79 34.93 34.35
CA TYR A 184 6.58 35.19 33.14
C TYR A 184 7.36 36.52 33.18
N LYS A 185 8.39 36.60 32.34
CA LYS A 185 9.19 37.81 32.10
C LYS A 185 9.79 37.77 30.69
N LYS A 186 9.57 38.84 29.92
CA LYS A 186 10.31 39.07 28.67
C LYS A 186 11.70 39.63 28.98
N LEU A 187 12.73 39.12 28.29
CA LEU A 187 14.15 39.39 28.55
C LEU A 187 14.84 39.90 27.28
N ASN A 188 15.68 40.91 27.42
CA ASN A 188 16.56 41.47 26.40
C ASN A 188 17.78 42.08 27.11
N GLY A 189 18.94 42.14 26.45
CA GLY A 189 20.13 42.79 27.03
C GLY A 189 20.75 42.01 28.19
N ILE A 190 20.38 40.74 28.37
CA ILE A 190 20.87 39.89 29.45
C ILE A 190 22.10 39.11 28.97
N THR A 191 23.21 39.24 29.68
CA THR A 191 24.41 38.43 29.49
C THR A 191 24.46 37.35 30.57
N ALA A 192 24.37 36.09 30.13
CA ALA A 192 24.41 34.92 31.00
C ALA A 192 25.14 33.80 30.27
N LEU A 193 26.08 33.12 30.94
CA LEU A 193 26.88 32.04 30.36
C LEU A 193 26.82 30.82 31.27
N ASN A 194 26.20 29.75 30.77
CA ASN A 194 26.08 28.47 31.46
C ASN A 194 25.53 28.59 32.90
N VAL A 195 24.41 29.29 33.06
CA VAL A 195 23.72 29.48 34.36
C VAL A 195 22.34 28.87 34.36
N GLY A 196 21.83 28.44 35.51
CA GLY A 196 20.50 27.84 35.62
C GLY A 196 19.35 28.86 35.62
N VAL A 197 18.13 28.32 35.62
CA VAL A 197 16.90 29.05 35.95
C VAL A 197 16.52 28.73 37.39
N ASN A 198 16.34 29.76 38.21
CA ASN A 198 15.91 29.63 39.60
C ASN A 198 14.38 29.62 39.68
N PHE A 199 13.80 28.65 40.37
CA PHE A 199 12.49 28.77 41.00
C PHE A 199 12.66 29.29 42.42
N ASN A 200 12.33 30.57 42.62
CA ASN A 200 12.53 31.31 43.86
C ASN A 200 11.29 31.24 44.72
N VAL A 201 11.48 31.05 46.01
CA VAL A 201 10.46 31.19 47.05
C VAL A 201 10.92 32.31 47.98
N GLU A 202 10.05 33.27 48.25
CA GLU A 202 10.30 34.35 49.21
C GLU A 202 9.28 34.23 50.33
N GLY A 203 9.63 34.55 51.58
CA GLY A 203 8.74 34.35 52.72
C GLY A 203 9.50 34.29 54.04
N ILE A 204 9.08 33.39 54.93
CA ILE A 204 9.79 33.06 56.18
C ILE A 204 10.20 31.59 56.18
N ALA A 205 11.13 31.22 57.06
CA ALA A 205 11.66 29.88 57.17
C ALA A 205 10.55 28.79 57.17
N THR A 206 10.81 27.66 56.50
CA THR A 206 9.89 26.50 56.33
C THR A 206 8.70 26.71 55.40
N GLN A 207 8.47 27.92 54.90
CA GLN A 207 7.44 28.14 53.89
C GLN A 207 7.85 27.62 52.52
N TYR A 208 6.88 27.28 51.68
CA TYR A 208 7.11 26.64 50.39
C TYR A 208 6.14 27.09 49.29
N ALA A 209 6.53 26.81 48.05
CA ALA A 209 5.70 26.91 46.86
C ALA A 209 6.00 25.76 45.88
N TYR A 210 5.13 25.60 44.88
CA TYR A 210 5.20 24.58 43.85
C TYR A 210 5.43 25.20 42.48
N ALA A 211 6.20 24.54 41.64
CA ALA A 211 6.38 24.91 40.23
C ALA A 211 6.31 23.69 39.32
N ASP A 212 5.97 23.95 38.06
CA ASP A 212 6.01 23.01 36.95
C ASP A 212 6.06 23.82 35.62
N GLU A 213 6.26 23.14 34.49
CA GLU A 213 6.30 23.72 33.14
C GLU A 213 7.28 24.91 32.98
N VAL A 214 8.46 24.81 33.61
CA VAL A 214 9.48 25.85 33.54
C VAL A 214 10.07 25.88 32.13
N ARG A 215 10.06 27.04 31.49
CA ARG A 215 10.45 27.16 30.09
C ARG A 215 11.13 28.49 29.80
N LEU A 216 12.11 28.41 28.92
CA LEU A 216 12.87 29.56 28.44
C LEU A 216 12.98 29.46 26.92
N TYR A 217 12.37 30.41 26.23
CA TYR A 217 12.33 30.46 24.77
C TYR A 217 13.08 31.67 24.22
N GLU A 218 13.80 31.47 23.12
CA GLU A 218 14.24 32.56 22.24
C GLU A 218 13.03 33.09 21.45
N ILE A 219 12.91 34.41 21.35
CA ILE A 219 11.91 35.10 20.52
C ILE A 219 12.61 35.63 19.29
N GLY A 220 12.06 35.27 18.12
CA GLY A 220 12.73 35.49 16.85
C GLY A 220 12.76 36.94 16.37
N THR A 221 11.73 37.73 16.70
CA THR A 221 11.57 39.07 16.16
C THR A 221 11.20 40.10 17.24
N LEU A 222 11.63 41.34 17.02
CA LEU A 222 11.26 42.46 17.88
C LEU A 222 9.73 42.70 17.87
N THR A 223 9.08 42.50 16.73
CA THR A 223 7.62 42.61 16.59
C THR A 223 6.90 41.63 17.52
N GLU A 224 7.34 40.37 17.52
CA GLU A 224 6.77 39.36 18.40
C GLU A 224 7.04 39.67 19.88
N TYR A 225 8.26 40.12 20.20
CA TYR A 225 8.64 40.52 21.56
C TYR A 225 7.78 41.67 22.12
N ASN A 226 7.49 42.67 21.29
CA ASN A 226 6.66 43.81 21.67
C ASN A 226 5.17 43.43 21.79
N ALA A 227 4.69 42.49 20.97
CA ALA A 227 3.29 42.05 21.00
C ALA A 227 2.89 41.39 22.33
N ILE A 228 3.85 40.87 23.11
CA ILE A 228 3.59 40.25 24.42
C ILE A 228 2.95 41.24 25.41
N ASP A 229 3.27 42.54 25.32
CA ASP A 229 2.75 43.55 26.26
C ASP A 229 1.24 43.76 26.14
N ALA A 230 0.65 43.40 24.99
CA ALA A 230 -0.78 43.50 24.74
C ALA A 230 -1.55 42.18 25.02
N MET A 231 -0.84 41.13 25.44
CA MET A 231 -1.43 39.80 25.66
C MET A 231 -1.81 39.56 27.12
N THR A 232 -2.90 38.82 27.32
CA THR A 232 -3.25 38.28 28.64
C THR A 232 -2.35 37.09 28.99
N ALA A 233 -2.26 36.74 30.28
CA ALA A 233 -1.49 35.58 30.72
C ALA A 233 -1.91 34.27 30.00
N SER A 234 -3.22 34.09 29.76
CA SER A 234 -3.75 32.94 29.02
C SER A 234 -3.32 32.94 27.55
N GLN A 235 -3.29 34.10 26.89
CA GLN A 235 -2.79 34.23 25.52
C GLN A 235 -1.29 33.93 25.44
N ILE A 236 -0.50 34.37 26.43
CA ILE A 236 0.93 34.07 26.52
C ILE A 236 1.16 32.57 26.73
N ALA A 237 0.42 31.93 27.65
CA ALA A 237 0.50 30.50 27.91
C ALA A 237 0.16 29.67 26.66
N ALA A 238 -0.87 30.06 25.90
CA ALA A 238 -1.25 29.40 24.65
C ALA A 238 -0.24 29.64 23.51
N LYS A 239 0.38 30.82 23.46
CA LYS A 239 1.38 31.15 22.44
C LYS A 239 2.73 30.49 22.71
N TYR A 240 3.13 30.35 23.96
CA TYR A 240 4.38 29.73 24.40
C TYR A 240 4.12 28.59 25.40
N PRO A 241 3.41 27.51 25.01
CA PRO A 241 3.15 26.38 25.89
C PRO A 241 4.47 25.70 26.28
N TYR A 242 4.44 24.88 27.33
CA TYR A 242 5.56 24.00 27.62
C TYR A 242 5.70 22.96 26.52
N VAL A 243 6.93 22.74 26.07
CA VAL A 243 7.30 21.62 25.22
C VAL A 243 8.56 20.98 25.79
N ASP A 244 8.64 19.66 25.70
CA ASP A 244 9.89 18.97 25.95
C ASP A 244 10.86 19.31 24.81
N ASP A 245 12.09 19.66 25.13
CA ASP A 245 13.19 19.85 24.17
C ASP A 245 12.86 20.74 22.94
N VAL A 246 12.74 20.15 21.75
CA VAL A 246 12.44 20.79 20.47
C VAL A 246 11.18 20.14 19.90
N LYS A 247 10.14 20.95 19.70
CA LYS A 247 8.90 20.52 19.04
C LYS A 247 8.57 21.40 17.85
N HIS A 248 8.07 20.75 16.79
CA HIS A 248 7.57 21.38 15.58
C HIS A 248 6.05 21.30 15.57
N VAL A 249 5.38 22.04 14.69
CA VAL A 249 3.94 21.84 14.45
C VAL A 249 3.76 20.45 13.86
N THR A 250 3.06 19.57 14.56
CA THR A 250 2.82 18.18 14.17
C THR A 250 1.32 17.90 14.17
N ALA A 251 0.86 17.20 13.13
CA ALA A 251 -0.53 16.80 12.98
C ALA A 251 -1.56 17.95 13.14
N PRO A 252 -1.41 19.06 12.38
CA PRO A 252 -2.39 20.15 12.43
C PRO A 252 -3.74 19.69 11.90
N TYR A 253 -4.81 20.25 12.45
CA TYR A 253 -6.17 19.98 12.02
C TYR A 253 -7.06 21.21 12.11
N LEU A 254 -8.11 21.23 11.31
CA LEU A 254 -9.22 22.15 11.39
C LEU A 254 -10.52 21.36 11.56
N ILE A 255 -11.36 21.75 12.52
CA ILE A 255 -12.74 21.30 12.62
C ILE A 255 -13.64 22.51 12.42
N LYS A 256 -14.57 22.43 11.49
CA LYS A 256 -15.73 23.32 11.43
C LYS A 256 -16.91 22.58 12.02
N PHE A 257 -17.46 23.10 13.11
CA PHE A 257 -18.66 22.53 13.71
C PHE A 257 -19.89 22.83 12.85
N GLY A 258 -20.88 21.95 12.91
CA GLY A 258 -22.16 22.16 12.23
C GLY A 258 -22.87 23.44 12.70
N GLU A 259 -23.77 23.96 11.86
CA GLU A 259 -24.59 25.12 12.21
C GLU A 259 -25.48 24.84 13.45
N ASN A 260 -25.82 23.57 13.67
CA ASN A 260 -26.33 23.07 14.94
C ASN A 260 -25.17 22.44 15.73
N LEU A 261 -24.92 22.96 16.94
CA LEU A 261 -23.87 22.48 17.83
C LEU A 261 -24.29 21.27 18.66
N LEU A 262 -25.57 20.88 18.66
CA LEU A 262 -26.06 19.71 19.41
C LEU A 262 -25.89 18.41 18.60
N PRO A 263 -25.22 17.39 19.16
CA PRO A 263 -25.21 16.07 18.55
C PRO A 263 -26.59 15.39 18.68
N PRO A 264 -26.86 14.35 17.88
CA PRO A 264 -28.08 13.57 18.02
C PRO A 264 -28.16 12.88 19.39
N PHE A 265 -29.38 12.60 19.85
CA PHE A 265 -29.66 12.08 21.20
C PHE A 265 -29.02 10.72 21.51
N ASN A 266 -28.72 9.92 20.48
CA ASN A 266 -28.01 8.64 20.64
C ASN A 266 -26.53 8.81 21.02
N GLU A 267 -25.98 10.02 20.89
CA GLU A 267 -24.62 10.36 21.33
C GLU A 267 -24.58 11.00 22.73
N TRP A 268 -25.75 11.20 23.36
CA TRP A 268 -25.82 11.81 24.69
C TRP A 268 -25.43 10.77 25.76
N LEU A 269 -24.42 11.10 26.56
CA LEU A 269 -23.87 10.20 27.58
C LEU A 269 -24.71 10.17 28.87
N SER A 270 -25.61 11.13 29.05
CA SER A 270 -26.44 11.26 30.24
C SER A 270 -27.91 11.27 29.87
N LEU A 271 -28.46 10.05 29.85
CA LEU A 271 -29.88 9.79 29.62
C LEU A 271 -30.51 9.21 30.89
N SER A 272 -31.64 9.77 31.31
CA SER A 272 -32.44 9.24 32.41
C SER A 272 -33.16 7.95 31.99
N SER A 273 -33.49 7.09 32.96
CA SER A 273 -34.10 5.77 32.73
C SER A 273 -35.47 5.80 32.04
N GLY A 274 -36.16 6.94 32.09
CA GLY A 274 -37.45 7.18 31.43
C GLY A 274 -37.34 7.64 29.97
N THR A 275 -36.13 7.76 29.44
CA THR A 275 -35.89 8.31 28.09
C THR A 275 -36.00 7.26 27.01
N SER A 276 -36.75 7.58 25.96
CA SER A 276 -36.83 6.82 24.71
C SER A 276 -36.47 7.71 23.53
N ILE A 277 -35.49 7.28 22.73
CA ILE A 277 -35.08 7.97 21.51
C ILE A 277 -35.90 7.37 20.37
N THR A 278 -36.75 8.18 19.75
CA THR A 278 -37.64 7.74 18.65
C THR A 278 -37.05 8.06 17.28
N GLU A 279 -36.27 9.14 17.18
CA GLU A 279 -35.45 9.51 16.02
C GLU A 279 -34.15 10.16 16.54
N PRO A 280 -33.08 10.28 15.72
CA PRO A 280 -31.80 10.85 16.18
C PRO A 280 -31.92 12.23 16.86
N TYR A 281 -32.88 13.07 16.43
CA TYR A 281 -33.15 14.38 17.03
C TYR A 281 -34.57 14.46 17.62
N LYS A 282 -35.15 13.32 18.03
CA LYS A 282 -36.43 13.25 18.71
C LYS A 282 -36.42 12.26 19.87
N MET A 283 -36.63 12.75 21.08
CA MET A 283 -36.70 11.93 22.28
C MET A 283 -37.97 12.21 23.08
N ILE A 284 -38.44 11.18 23.78
CA ILE A 284 -39.52 11.25 24.75
C ILE A 284 -38.96 10.88 26.11
N LEU A 285 -38.99 11.82 27.04
CA LEU A 285 -38.67 11.61 28.45
C LEU A 285 -39.97 11.34 29.21
N SER A 286 -40.12 10.12 29.73
CA SER A 286 -41.25 9.73 30.59
C SER A 286 -40.81 9.70 32.04
N THR A 287 -41.18 10.74 32.79
CA THR A 287 -40.72 10.92 34.16
C THR A 287 -41.63 10.24 35.17
N THR A 288 -41.05 9.80 36.29
CA THR A 288 -41.73 9.28 37.49
C THR A 288 -41.42 10.11 38.75
N ALA A 289 -40.48 11.05 38.66
CA ALA A 289 -40.10 12.00 39.70
C ALA A 289 -39.75 13.37 39.08
N LEU A 290 -39.74 14.43 39.88
CA LEU A 290 -39.26 15.75 39.44
C LEU A 290 -37.73 15.73 39.24
N ASP A 291 -37.24 16.66 38.42
CA ASP A 291 -35.82 16.88 38.10
C ASP A 291 -35.11 15.66 37.48
N GLN A 292 -35.85 14.85 36.72
CA GLN A 292 -35.25 13.87 35.82
C GLN A 292 -34.83 14.57 34.53
N ASP A 293 -33.53 14.55 34.26
CA ASP A 293 -32.92 15.25 33.14
C ASP A 293 -32.19 14.33 32.16
N ASN A 294 -31.95 14.88 30.98
CA ASN A 294 -31.02 14.37 29.99
C ASN A 294 -30.15 15.55 29.59
N TYR A 295 -28.85 15.35 29.40
CA TYR A 295 -27.98 16.46 29.03
C TYR A 295 -26.84 16.07 28.11
N VAL A 296 -26.30 17.09 27.45
CA VAL A 296 -25.10 17.00 26.63
C VAL A 296 -24.16 18.17 26.90
N ASP A 297 -22.86 17.87 26.88
CA ASP A 297 -21.80 18.86 27.00
C ASP A 297 -21.29 19.24 25.61
N VAL A 298 -21.26 20.54 25.32
CA VAL A 298 -20.69 21.13 24.11
C VAL A 298 -19.63 22.17 24.46
N VAL A 299 -18.61 22.32 23.62
CA VAL A 299 -17.54 23.30 23.86
C VAL A 299 -18.10 24.71 23.69
N ALA A 300 -17.78 25.59 24.64
CA ALA A 300 -18.23 26.98 24.67
C ALA A 300 -17.08 27.93 24.38
N ILE A 301 -17.35 28.99 23.61
CA ILE A 301 -16.41 30.11 23.45
C ILE A 301 -16.74 31.15 24.52
N PRO A 302 -15.78 31.68 25.28
CA PRO A 302 -16.02 32.76 26.25
C PRO A 302 -16.59 34.04 25.62
N ASN A 303 -17.51 34.71 26.33
CA ASN A 303 -18.17 35.95 25.88
C ASN A 303 -18.93 35.85 24.55
N GLN A 304 -19.29 34.64 24.12
CA GLN A 304 -19.96 34.38 22.85
C GLN A 304 -21.46 34.23 23.06
N THR A 305 -22.25 34.87 22.19
CA THR A 305 -23.71 34.75 22.18
C THR A 305 -24.15 33.53 21.36
N TYR A 306 -25.08 32.76 21.93
CA TYR A 306 -25.71 31.58 21.34
C TYR A 306 -27.25 31.68 21.48
N THR A 307 -27.95 30.99 20.59
CA THR A 307 -29.39 30.78 20.65
C THR A 307 -29.71 29.29 20.68
N LEU A 308 -30.48 28.86 21.68
CA LEU A 308 -31.05 27.50 21.78
C LEU A 308 -32.52 27.55 21.35
N SER A 309 -33.00 26.56 20.59
CA SER A 309 -34.39 26.46 20.14
C SER A 309 -34.86 25.01 19.93
N LEU A 310 -36.18 24.81 19.94
CA LEU A 310 -36.89 23.56 19.68
C LEU A 310 -38.00 23.81 18.64
N LEU A 311 -38.29 22.82 17.78
CA LEU A 311 -39.40 22.92 16.82
C LEU A 311 -40.76 22.85 17.51
N THR A 312 -40.92 21.89 18.41
CA THR A 312 -42.17 21.60 19.11
C THR A 312 -41.89 21.58 20.59
N MET A 313 -42.54 22.46 21.34
CA MET A 313 -42.37 22.52 22.79
C MET A 313 -43.35 21.60 23.51
N SER A 314 -42.83 20.90 24.51
CA SER A 314 -43.68 20.33 25.55
C SER A 314 -43.20 20.58 26.98
N GLN A 315 -42.01 21.17 27.25
CA GLN A 315 -41.52 21.61 28.60
C GLN A 315 -40.06 22.17 28.61
N THR A 316 -39.45 22.35 29.80
CA THR A 316 -38.24 23.18 30.12
C THR A 316 -36.90 22.77 29.51
N MET A 317 -36.08 23.77 29.16
CA MET A 317 -34.64 23.63 28.91
C MET A 317 -33.79 24.38 29.96
N LEU A 318 -32.56 23.96 30.19
CA LEU A 318 -31.57 24.69 31.00
C LEU A 318 -30.21 24.65 30.31
N VAL A 319 -29.44 25.73 30.47
CA VAL A 319 -28.05 25.82 30.03
C VAL A 319 -27.16 26.15 31.22
N GLU A 320 -26.16 25.31 31.47
CA GLU A 320 -25.14 25.51 32.51
C GLU A 320 -23.75 25.70 31.89
N TYR A 321 -22.85 26.41 32.57
CA TYR A 321 -21.47 26.64 32.11
C TYR A 321 -20.45 26.02 33.07
N PHE A 322 -19.37 25.49 32.50
CA PHE A 322 -18.26 24.90 33.23
C PHE A 322 -16.97 25.61 32.87
N LYS A 323 -16.09 25.79 33.87
CA LYS A 323 -14.74 26.32 33.69
C LYS A 323 -13.75 25.19 33.43
N TYR A 324 -12.64 25.52 32.78
CA TYR A 324 -11.54 24.58 32.54
C TYR A 324 -10.91 24.11 33.86
N GLY A 325 -10.79 22.79 34.05
CA GLY A 325 -9.99 22.20 35.14
C GLY A 325 -10.60 22.18 36.55
N THR A 326 -11.89 22.51 36.72
CA THR A 326 -12.58 22.46 38.02
C THR A 326 -13.74 21.47 38.01
N THR A 327 -13.93 20.73 39.11
CA THR A 327 -15.22 20.08 39.43
C THR A 327 -16.29 21.16 39.62
N TYR A 328 -17.53 20.87 39.18
CA TYR A 328 -18.74 21.70 39.29
C TYR A 328 -18.59 23.01 40.08
N SER A 329 -18.41 24.13 39.38
CA SER A 329 -18.70 25.45 39.93
C SER A 329 -19.79 26.06 39.08
N SER A 330 -21.04 25.92 39.52
CA SER A 330 -22.20 26.45 38.82
C SER A 330 -22.17 27.98 38.86
N ILE A 331 -21.67 28.60 37.80
CA ILE A 331 -22.07 29.96 37.46
C ILE A 331 -23.38 29.82 36.71
N LYS A 332 -24.48 29.87 37.47
CA LYS A 332 -25.82 29.92 36.89
C LYS A 332 -25.92 31.18 36.02
N PRO A 333 -26.41 31.12 34.77
CA PRO A 333 -26.94 32.32 34.15
C PRO A 333 -28.14 32.83 34.98
N ASP A 334 -28.32 34.15 35.01
CA ASP A 334 -29.48 34.86 35.57
C ASP A 334 -30.85 34.38 35.03
N SER A 335 -30.87 33.51 34.02
CA SER A 335 -32.08 32.92 33.43
C SER A 335 -32.34 31.52 33.98
N GLY A 336 -33.05 31.43 35.10
CA GLY A 336 -33.68 30.16 35.49
C GLY A 336 -34.53 29.62 34.35
N VAL A 337 -34.47 28.30 34.10
CA VAL A 337 -35.58 27.50 33.53
C VAL A 337 -36.21 28.13 32.26
N ILE A 338 -35.72 27.74 31.09
CA ILE A 338 -36.23 28.25 29.82
C ILE A 338 -37.58 27.58 29.51
N THR A 339 -38.65 28.36 29.54
CA THR A 339 -40.03 27.93 29.23
C THR A 339 -40.49 28.33 27.83
N SER A 340 -39.66 29.04 27.07
CA SER A 340 -39.90 29.44 25.68
C SER A 340 -39.29 28.47 24.67
N SER A 341 -39.84 28.43 23.45
CA SER A 341 -39.36 27.54 22.37
C SER A 341 -37.99 27.95 21.83
N SER A 342 -37.52 29.13 22.22
CA SER A 342 -36.17 29.61 21.97
C SER A 342 -35.70 30.55 23.08
N THR A 343 -34.40 30.54 23.37
CA THR A 343 -33.72 31.48 24.25
C THR A 343 -32.38 31.90 23.68
N THR A 344 -31.92 33.09 24.01
CA THR A 344 -30.60 33.61 23.65
C THR A 344 -29.84 33.96 24.93
N PHE A 345 -28.57 33.60 24.97
CA PHE A 345 -27.70 33.84 26.12
C PHE A 345 -26.26 34.09 25.67
N THR A 346 -25.47 34.72 26.53
CA THR A 346 -24.03 34.96 26.30
C THR A 346 -23.25 34.21 27.36
N THR A 347 -22.24 33.46 26.92
CA THR A 347 -21.36 32.72 27.82
C THR A 347 -20.52 33.68 28.68
N PRO A 348 -20.23 33.32 29.95
CA PRO A 348 -19.26 34.05 30.77
C PRO A 348 -17.84 34.10 30.18
N SER A 349 -17.01 35.00 30.70
CA SER A 349 -15.63 35.20 30.24
C SER A 349 -14.67 34.03 30.50
N ASP A 350 -15.08 33.04 31.26
CA ASP A 350 -14.31 31.85 31.63
C ASP A 350 -15.03 30.52 31.30
N ALA A 351 -16.09 30.58 30.48
CA ALA A 351 -16.80 29.41 30.02
C ALA A 351 -15.92 28.55 29.10
N TYR A 352 -15.87 27.25 29.37
CA TYR A 352 -15.14 26.26 28.58
C TYR A 352 -16.08 25.20 27.98
N ILE A 353 -17.03 24.72 28.79
CA ILE A 353 -18.09 23.81 28.35
C ILE A 353 -19.44 24.46 28.68
N MET A 354 -20.40 24.24 27.81
CA MET A 354 -21.80 24.51 28.01
C MET A 354 -22.56 23.18 28.06
N ARG A 355 -23.33 22.95 29.12
CA ARG A 355 -24.22 21.80 29.25
C ARG A 355 -25.63 22.21 28.94
N VAL A 356 -26.27 21.48 28.04
CA VAL A 356 -27.67 21.70 27.65
C VAL A 356 -28.52 20.58 28.23
N HIS A 357 -29.49 20.94 29.08
CA HIS A 357 -30.40 20.00 29.74
C HIS A 357 -31.79 20.04 29.11
N PHE A 358 -32.37 18.85 28.96
CA PHE A 358 -33.77 18.58 28.64
C PHE A 358 -34.39 17.77 29.78
N TYR A 359 -35.31 18.37 30.52
CA TYR A 359 -35.73 17.89 31.84
C TYR A 359 -37.14 18.35 32.25
N ASN A 360 -37.72 17.72 33.27
CA ASN A 360 -39.10 17.97 33.73
C ASN A 360 -39.26 18.95 34.90
N HIS A 361 -38.27 19.82 35.13
CA HIS A 361 -38.18 20.74 36.27
C HIS A 361 -39.52 21.26 36.81
N THR A 362 -39.87 21.08 38.08
CA THR A 362 -41.10 21.57 38.77
C THR A 362 -42.46 21.46 38.04
N LEU A 363 -42.53 20.94 36.82
CA LEU A 363 -43.64 21.13 35.88
C LEU A 363 -44.65 19.98 35.87
N SER A 364 -44.50 19.01 36.79
CA SER A 364 -45.26 17.77 36.97
C SER A 364 -44.59 16.51 36.40
N ILE A 365 -45.05 15.35 36.87
CA ILE A 365 -44.64 14.04 36.38
C ILE A 365 -45.46 13.73 35.14
N GLY A 366 -44.81 13.39 34.03
CA GLY A 366 -45.49 13.13 32.76
C GLY A 366 -44.56 12.67 31.64
N SER A 367 -45.03 12.80 30.39
CA SER A 367 -44.25 12.46 29.18
C SER A 367 -43.95 13.72 28.37
N PHE A 368 -42.68 13.89 28.00
CA PHE A 368 -42.10 15.12 27.51
C PHE A 368 -41.40 14.83 26.19
N THR A 369 -41.82 15.49 25.11
CA THR A 369 -41.19 15.34 23.79
C THR A 369 -40.26 16.52 23.50
N PHE A 370 -39.01 16.21 23.18
CA PHE A 370 -38.02 17.15 22.67
C PHE A 370 -37.76 16.83 21.21
N ASP A 371 -38.12 17.75 20.33
CA ASP A 371 -38.13 17.55 18.87
C ASP A 371 -37.27 18.61 18.18
N LYS A 372 -36.27 18.14 17.42
CA LYS A 372 -35.37 18.94 16.58
C LYS A 372 -34.75 20.12 17.31
N PRO A 373 -34.00 19.87 18.41
CA PRO A 373 -33.27 20.92 19.10
C PRO A 373 -32.18 21.51 18.22
N MET A 374 -32.01 22.83 18.30
CA MET A 374 -30.95 23.56 17.61
C MET A 374 -30.26 24.53 18.56
N LEU A 375 -28.95 24.41 18.65
CA LEU A 375 -28.08 25.39 19.31
C LEU A 375 -27.19 26.02 18.23
N ASN A 376 -27.34 27.32 17.99
CA ASN A 376 -26.57 28.04 16.97
C ASN A 376 -25.88 29.28 17.54
N LEU A 377 -24.83 29.74 16.85
CA LEU A 377 -24.17 31.02 17.15
C LEU A 377 -25.09 32.21 16.81
N GLY A 378 -24.94 33.29 17.57
CA GLY A 378 -25.66 34.56 17.36
C GLY A 378 -26.89 34.70 18.24
N SER A 379 -27.66 35.75 18.00
CA SER A 379 -28.84 36.15 18.79
C SER A 379 -30.19 35.80 18.16
N THR A 380 -30.19 35.00 17.09
CA THR A 380 -31.39 34.67 16.32
C THR A 380 -31.48 33.17 16.13
N ALA A 381 -32.66 32.61 16.43
CA ALA A 381 -32.94 31.20 16.22
C ALA A 381 -32.96 30.89 14.73
N LYS A 382 -32.25 29.83 14.34
CA LYS A 382 -32.19 29.37 12.96
C LYS A 382 -33.11 28.17 12.72
N PRO A 383 -33.49 27.86 11.47
CA PRO A 383 -34.20 26.63 11.14
C PRO A 383 -33.34 25.40 11.46
N PHE A 384 -33.95 24.37 12.05
CA PHE A 384 -33.25 23.14 12.45
C PHE A 384 -32.45 22.52 11.29
N LYS A 385 -31.21 22.15 11.60
CA LYS A 385 -30.36 21.27 10.79
C LYS A 385 -29.71 20.21 11.70
N PRO A 386 -29.47 19.00 11.21
CA PRO A 386 -28.59 18.05 11.89
C PRO A 386 -27.18 18.65 12.05
N ARG A 387 -26.50 18.28 13.13
CA ARG A 387 -25.07 18.62 13.30
C ARG A 387 -24.26 17.93 12.22
N ASN A 388 -23.42 18.70 11.55
CA ASN A 388 -22.56 18.26 10.46
C ASN A 388 -21.20 18.91 10.61
N ASP A 389 -20.32 18.25 11.37
CA ASP A 389 -18.95 18.68 11.58
C ASP A 389 -18.10 18.27 10.38
N GLU A 390 -17.25 19.17 9.91
CA GLU A 390 -16.32 18.94 8.80
C GLU A 390 -14.89 19.05 9.35
N THR A 391 -14.04 18.06 9.07
CA THR A 391 -12.68 18.00 9.61
C THR A 391 -11.66 17.88 8.48
N ILE A 392 -10.66 18.77 8.50
CA ILE A 392 -9.43 18.61 7.72
C ILE A 392 -8.32 18.26 8.69
N ALA A 393 -7.70 17.10 8.53
CA ALA A 393 -6.60 16.65 9.39
C ALA A 393 -5.39 16.25 8.56
N PHE A 394 -4.19 16.58 9.06
CA PHE A 394 -2.91 16.26 8.44
C PHE A 394 -2.03 15.41 9.38
N PRO A 395 -2.44 14.18 9.74
CA PRO A 395 -1.87 13.41 10.86
C PRO A 395 -0.37 13.09 10.73
N ASN A 396 0.15 13.00 9.50
CA ASN A 396 1.55 12.67 9.23
C ASN A 396 2.41 13.90 8.89
N LEU A 397 1.85 15.10 9.02
CA LEU A 397 2.53 16.33 8.66
C LEU A 397 3.29 16.91 9.86
N GLN A 398 4.53 17.31 9.63
CA GLN A 398 5.36 18.01 10.61
C GLN A 398 6.00 19.22 9.92
N LEU A 399 5.65 20.42 10.38
CA LEU A 399 6.12 21.69 9.84
C LEU A 399 7.02 22.42 10.85
N ALA A 400 8.31 22.47 10.55
CA ALA A 400 9.32 23.12 11.36
C ALA A 400 9.66 24.55 10.86
N SER A 401 10.40 25.28 11.67
CA SER A 401 10.94 26.60 11.36
C SER A 401 12.30 26.83 12.02
N SER A 402 13.03 27.86 11.55
CA SER A 402 14.10 28.48 12.31
C SER A 402 13.53 29.17 13.56
N THR A 403 14.35 29.35 14.59
CA THR A 403 13.93 30.03 15.84
C THR A 403 13.61 31.51 15.63
N ASP A 404 14.17 32.12 14.59
CA ASP A 404 13.89 33.51 14.20
C ASP A 404 12.63 33.67 13.33
N GLY A 405 12.02 32.57 12.88
CA GLY A 405 10.81 32.56 12.04
C GLY A 405 11.04 32.99 10.59
N THR A 406 12.28 33.19 10.16
CA THR A 406 12.60 33.63 8.79
C THR A 406 12.54 32.51 7.74
N VAL A 407 12.76 31.26 8.16
CA VAL A 407 12.67 30.06 7.31
C VAL A 407 11.72 29.07 7.95
N TYR A 408 10.79 28.52 7.18
CA TYR A 408 9.78 27.58 7.68
C TYR A 408 9.29 26.63 6.60
N ASP A 409 8.90 25.43 7.02
CA ASP A 409 8.13 24.51 6.19
C ASP A 409 6.74 25.10 5.92
N THR A 410 6.15 24.78 4.78
CA THR A 410 4.83 25.30 4.40
C THR A 410 3.94 24.18 3.86
N LEU A 411 2.73 24.04 4.41
CA LEU A 411 1.65 23.35 3.74
C LEU A 411 0.91 24.32 2.83
N PHE A 412 0.64 23.93 1.59
CA PHE A 412 -0.15 24.71 0.65
C PHE A 412 -0.96 23.81 -0.29
N LYS A 413 -2.02 24.35 -0.88
CA LYS A 413 -2.82 23.67 -1.91
C LYS A 413 -2.33 24.06 -3.31
N ARG A 414 -2.23 23.08 -4.21
CA ARG A 414 -1.97 23.26 -5.66
C ARG A 414 -2.68 22.15 -6.43
N ASP A 415 -3.37 22.47 -7.51
CA ASP A 415 -4.06 21.50 -8.38
C ASP A 415 -4.96 20.53 -7.59
N GLY A 416 -5.80 21.06 -6.69
CA GLY A 416 -6.73 20.25 -5.87
C GLY A 416 -6.08 19.40 -4.78
N LYS A 417 -4.74 19.41 -4.66
CA LYS A 417 -3.95 18.59 -3.73
C LYS A 417 -3.19 19.44 -2.73
N TYR A 418 -2.90 18.86 -1.57
CA TYR A 418 -2.04 19.48 -0.57
C TYR A 418 -0.60 19.04 -0.77
N PHE A 419 0.32 19.98 -0.66
CA PHE A 419 1.76 19.75 -0.72
C PHE A 419 2.44 20.36 0.49
N GLU A 420 3.44 19.64 0.99
CA GLU A 420 4.41 20.15 1.96
C GLU A 420 5.64 20.64 1.20
N GLU A 421 5.95 21.94 1.30
CA GLU A 421 7.29 22.47 1.03
C GLU A 421 8.13 22.27 2.29
N LYS A 422 8.99 21.26 2.27
CA LYS A 422 9.85 20.90 3.38
C LYS A 422 11.24 21.52 3.20
N ARG A 423 11.60 22.38 4.15
CA ARG A 423 12.89 23.08 4.30
C ARG A 423 13.69 22.56 5.49
N PHE A 424 13.08 21.80 6.40
CA PHE A 424 13.76 21.20 7.54
C PHE A 424 13.61 19.68 7.55
N LYS A 425 14.61 19.01 8.13
CA LYS A 425 14.60 17.55 8.29
C LYS A 425 15.05 17.17 9.69
N ASP A 426 14.27 16.27 10.29
CA ASP A 426 14.62 15.56 11.52
C ASP A 426 15.34 14.25 11.20
N ILE A 427 16.41 13.97 11.95
CA ILE A 427 17.14 12.71 11.94
C ILE A 427 17.34 12.24 13.38
N VAL A 428 17.00 10.99 13.63
CA VAL A 428 17.32 10.30 14.88
C VAL A 428 18.71 9.69 14.75
N LEU A 429 19.58 9.93 15.74
CA LEU A 429 20.93 9.39 15.82
C LEU A 429 20.91 8.21 16.81
N ASP A 430 20.50 7.03 16.35
CA ASP A 430 20.30 5.81 17.15
C ASP A 430 21.28 4.67 16.80
N GLY A 431 22.42 5.01 16.19
CA GLY A 431 23.41 4.01 15.78
C GLY A 431 23.12 3.33 14.44
N SER A 432 21.94 3.52 13.84
CA SER A 432 21.60 2.94 12.53
C SER A 432 22.30 3.62 11.33
N LEU A 433 22.78 4.84 11.52
CA LEU A 433 23.45 5.64 10.50
C LEU A 433 24.93 5.26 10.32
N ALA A 434 25.56 5.79 9.27
CA ALA A 434 26.99 5.66 9.05
C ALA A 434 27.77 6.66 9.94
N TYR A 435 28.43 6.15 10.98
CA TYR A 435 29.30 6.91 11.89
C TYR A 435 30.77 6.72 11.54
N GLY A 436 31.55 7.79 11.66
CA GLY A 436 33.02 7.74 11.56
C GLY A 436 33.70 8.67 12.57
N ILE A 437 34.96 8.39 12.91
CA ILE A 437 35.76 9.25 13.78
C ILE A 437 36.33 10.42 12.97
N ALA A 438 36.24 11.63 13.51
CA ALA A 438 36.85 12.82 12.91
C ALA A 438 38.18 13.17 13.59
N THR A 439 38.17 13.41 14.91
CA THR A 439 39.36 13.80 15.69
C THR A 439 39.31 13.21 17.10
N GLN A 440 40.49 13.15 17.74
CA GLN A 440 40.66 12.68 19.11
C GLN A 440 41.29 13.79 19.92
N GLU A 441 40.60 14.21 20.97
CA GLU A 441 41.03 15.32 21.80
C GLU A 441 41.08 14.89 23.27
N THR A 442 41.75 15.69 24.08
CA THR A 442 41.78 15.49 25.54
C THR A 442 40.40 15.78 26.11
N GLY A 443 39.81 14.81 26.81
CA GLY A 443 38.52 14.92 27.49
C GLY A 443 37.28 14.74 26.61
N PHE A 444 37.41 14.54 25.30
CA PHE A 444 36.28 14.27 24.40
C PHE A 444 36.69 13.58 23.08
N LYS A 445 35.70 13.12 22.31
CA LYS A 445 35.89 12.54 20.99
C LYS A 445 34.94 13.20 19.99
N GLN A 446 35.44 13.47 18.78
CA GLN A 446 34.63 14.00 17.68
C GLN A 446 34.35 12.89 16.67
N PHE A 447 33.09 12.76 16.27
CA PHE A 447 32.67 11.89 15.18
C PHE A 447 31.83 12.68 14.20
N TYR A 448 31.67 12.08 13.02
CA TYR A 448 30.75 12.57 12.02
C TYR A 448 29.68 11.54 11.70
N VAL A 449 28.52 12.05 11.32
CA VAL A 449 27.40 11.29 10.77
C VAL A 449 27.13 11.82 9.37
N SER A 450 27.11 10.91 8.39
CA SER A 450 26.77 11.26 7.02
C SER A 450 25.30 11.66 6.92
N ILE A 451 25.05 12.84 6.38
CA ILE A 451 23.74 13.39 6.03
C ILE A 451 23.74 13.89 4.58
N LEU A 452 22.63 14.44 4.09
CA LEU A 452 22.54 14.94 2.72
C LEU A 452 21.81 16.28 2.67
N ASN A 453 22.26 17.15 1.76
CA ASN A 453 21.57 18.38 1.36
C ASN A 453 21.33 19.36 2.53
N ALA A 454 22.27 19.51 3.45
CA ALA A 454 22.17 20.49 4.54
C ALA A 454 22.72 21.88 4.16
N VAL A 455 22.18 22.93 4.78
CA VAL A 455 22.80 24.26 4.81
C VAL A 455 24.01 24.23 5.75
N ASP A 456 25.18 24.66 5.24
CA ASP A 456 26.43 24.73 6.01
C ASP A 456 26.32 25.72 7.18
N THR A 457 27.02 25.41 8.29
CA THR A 457 27.19 25.99 9.64
C THR A 457 26.94 27.49 9.90
N THR A 458 26.71 28.33 8.91
CA THR A 458 26.51 29.77 9.06
C THR A 458 25.17 30.20 9.66
N VAL A 459 24.16 29.31 9.74
CA VAL A 459 22.80 29.66 10.20
C VAL A 459 22.46 29.00 11.55
N ALA A 460 22.91 29.62 12.65
CA ALA A 460 22.74 29.06 13.99
C ALA A 460 21.28 28.90 14.45
N THR A 461 20.35 29.67 13.88
CA THR A 461 18.91 29.62 14.20
C THR A 461 18.21 28.41 13.57
N SER A 462 18.80 27.78 12.55
CA SER A 462 18.18 26.72 11.75
C SER A 462 18.55 25.28 12.12
N ASN A 463 19.73 25.06 12.71
CA ASN A 463 20.21 23.70 13.04
C ASN A 463 20.20 23.47 14.56
N LYS A 464 19.80 22.28 15.02
CA LYS A 464 19.69 21.92 16.45
C LYS A 464 20.01 20.45 16.68
N ILE A 465 20.71 20.13 17.77
CA ILE A 465 20.87 18.77 18.26
C ILE A 465 20.40 18.69 19.71
N MET A 466 19.47 17.77 19.97
CA MET A 466 19.07 17.38 21.32
C MET A 466 19.83 16.13 21.75
N LYS A 467 20.50 16.19 22.90
CA LYS A 467 21.19 15.05 23.53
C LYS A 467 20.20 14.10 24.19
N TYR A 468 20.65 12.87 24.40
CA TYR A 468 19.83 11.82 25.01
C TYR A 468 19.27 12.12 26.40
N ASP A 469 19.87 13.06 27.12
CA ASP A 469 19.47 13.52 28.46
C ASP A 469 18.62 14.79 28.40
N GLY A 470 18.33 15.30 27.20
CA GLY A 470 17.53 16.50 27.00
C GLY A 470 18.36 17.77 26.99
N LYS A 471 19.70 17.70 27.07
CA LYS A 471 20.55 18.88 26.90
C LYS A 471 20.58 19.32 25.44
N LEU A 472 20.33 20.61 25.18
CA LEU A 472 20.55 21.21 23.87
C LEU A 472 22.06 21.33 23.60
N ILE A 473 22.53 20.73 22.52
CA ILE A 473 23.91 20.86 22.05
C ILE A 473 24.01 22.12 21.20
N LEU A 474 24.97 22.99 21.54
CA LEU A 474 25.16 24.27 20.87
C LEU A 474 25.97 24.09 19.58
N ILE A 475 25.73 24.99 18.62
CA ILE A 475 26.57 25.10 17.43
C ILE A 475 27.92 25.70 17.85
N GLY A 476 29.00 25.09 17.40
CA GLY A 476 30.36 25.54 17.70
C GLY A 476 31.37 24.87 16.79
N VAL A 477 32.63 24.87 17.22
CA VAL A 477 33.73 24.16 16.55
C VAL A 477 33.99 22.87 17.32
N PRO A 478 33.50 21.70 16.86
CA PRO A 478 33.53 20.47 17.66
C PRO A 478 34.92 19.86 17.83
N ALA A 479 35.93 20.40 17.15
CA ALA A 479 37.34 20.07 17.40
C ALA A 479 37.90 20.77 18.66
N ASN A 480 37.23 21.81 19.19
CA ASN A 480 37.80 22.64 20.26
C ASN A 480 37.23 22.34 21.65
N VAL A 481 36.00 21.83 21.72
CA VAL A 481 35.28 21.65 22.98
C VAL A 481 34.27 20.50 22.87
N ALA A 482 34.00 19.84 23.99
CA ALA A 482 32.96 18.82 24.11
C ALA A 482 31.54 19.41 23.99
N ASP A 483 30.56 18.56 23.69
CA ASP A 483 29.13 18.89 23.66
C ASP A 483 28.77 20.06 22.72
N VAL A 484 29.44 20.14 21.57
CA VAL A 484 29.07 21.06 20.48
C VAL A 484 29.01 20.33 19.15
N PHE A 485 28.30 20.91 18.19
CA PHE A 485 28.22 20.35 16.85
C PHE A 485 28.46 21.39 15.75
N GLY A 486 28.86 20.88 14.58
CA GLY A 486 29.00 21.60 13.33
C GLY A 486 28.36 20.77 12.22
N ILE A 487 27.92 21.42 11.15
CA ILE A 487 27.19 20.79 10.05
C ILE A 487 27.68 21.35 8.71
N THR A 488 28.08 20.45 7.83
CA THR A 488 28.40 20.74 6.43
C THR A 488 27.26 20.19 5.57
N SER A 489 27.31 20.40 4.26
CA SER A 489 26.28 19.89 3.35
C SER A 489 26.04 18.37 3.43
N ASN A 490 27.07 17.61 3.82
CA ASN A 490 27.03 16.14 3.81
C ASN A 490 27.34 15.48 5.15
N ASN A 491 27.80 16.21 6.15
CA ASN A 491 28.20 15.63 7.44
C ASN A 491 27.81 16.52 8.60
N VAL A 492 27.32 15.90 9.68
CA VAL A 492 27.25 16.52 11.00
C VAL A 492 28.42 16.03 11.82
N TYR A 493 29.23 16.95 12.32
CA TYR A 493 30.30 16.70 13.26
C TYR A 493 29.79 16.99 14.68
N LEU A 494 29.94 16.04 15.60
CA LEU A 494 29.49 16.18 16.98
C LEU A 494 30.63 15.74 17.92
N SER A 495 30.90 16.56 18.93
CA SER A 495 31.83 16.22 20.00
C SER A 495 31.09 15.68 21.21
N VAL A 496 31.60 14.58 21.77
CA VAL A 496 31.03 13.92 22.96
C VAL A 496 32.10 13.80 24.02
N SER A 497 31.77 14.22 25.24
CA SER A 497 32.67 14.16 26.38
C SER A 497 33.10 12.72 26.72
N SER A 498 34.31 12.58 27.27
CA SER A 498 34.80 11.29 27.80
C SER A 498 33.95 10.80 28.97
N ALA A 499 33.30 11.70 29.72
CA ALA A 499 32.39 11.36 30.82
C ALA A 499 31.08 10.71 30.33
N ASP A 500 30.57 11.14 29.18
CA ASP A 500 29.37 10.58 28.59
C ASP A 500 29.65 9.25 27.88
N SER A 501 30.67 9.24 27.03
CA SER A 501 31.02 8.08 26.20
C SER A 501 31.75 6.97 26.98
N GLY A 502 32.47 7.35 28.02
CA GLY A 502 33.35 6.46 28.75
C GLY A 502 34.65 6.13 28.03
N TRP A 503 35.00 6.84 26.96
CA TRP A 503 36.28 6.64 26.26
C TRP A 503 37.38 7.52 26.85
N GLY A 504 38.51 6.93 27.22
CA GLY A 504 39.69 7.66 27.68
C GLY A 504 40.36 8.46 26.57
N ASP A 505 41.29 9.34 26.96
CA ASP A 505 41.96 10.26 26.02
C ASP A 505 42.68 9.52 24.89
N SER A 506 43.42 8.47 25.22
CA SER A 506 44.17 7.64 24.26
C SER A 506 43.34 6.56 23.56
N TYR A 507 42.05 6.41 23.90
CA TYR A 507 41.22 5.34 23.36
C TYR A 507 40.59 5.72 22.01
N ILE A 508 40.72 4.82 21.03
CA ILE A 508 40.16 4.99 19.68
C ILE A 508 38.97 4.05 19.53
N PRO A 509 37.72 4.54 19.64
CA PRO A 509 36.55 3.68 19.53
C PRO A 509 36.32 3.19 18.10
N SER A 510 35.93 1.93 17.92
CA SER A 510 35.46 1.44 16.62
C SER A 510 34.09 2.04 16.24
N THR A 511 33.69 1.98 14.97
CA THR A 511 32.35 2.40 14.52
C THR A 511 31.23 1.72 15.32
N ALA A 512 31.37 0.42 15.60
CA ALA A 512 30.38 -0.33 16.36
C ALA A 512 30.31 0.11 17.84
N GLU A 513 31.44 0.53 18.43
CA GLU A 513 31.46 1.11 19.78
C GLU A 513 30.82 2.52 19.81
N ILE A 514 30.97 3.31 18.75
CA ILE A 514 30.24 4.58 18.59
C ILE A 514 28.74 4.34 18.49
N GLN A 515 28.32 3.36 17.67
CA GLN A 515 26.91 2.98 17.55
C GLN A 515 26.33 2.49 18.88
N ALA A 516 27.10 1.75 19.69
CA ALA A 516 26.67 1.37 21.04
C ALA A 516 26.40 2.60 21.93
N TYR A 517 27.20 3.66 21.81
CA TYR A 517 26.94 4.91 22.52
C TYR A 517 25.62 5.58 22.14
N PHE A 518 25.34 5.66 20.84
CA PHE A 518 24.06 6.17 20.33
C PHE A 518 22.88 5.24 20.60
N ASN A 519 23.14 4.01 21.05
CA ASN A 519 22.14 3.07 21.59
C ASN A 519 21.99 3.15 23.12
N GLY A 520 22.62 4.12 23.79
CA GLY A 520 22.47 4.33 25.23
C GLY A 520 23.41 3.49 26.10
N TRP A 521 24.58 3.13 25.58
CA TRP A 521 25.65 2.45 26.33
C TRP A 521 26.89 3.35 26.47
N LYS A 522 27.65 3.23 27.55
CA LYS A 522 28.98 3.85 27.67
C LYS A 522 30.01 2.79 28.02
N MET A 523 31.25 3.03 27.64
CA MET A 523 32.35 2.12 27.93
C MET A 523 32.84 2.33 29.37
N ALA A 524 33.17 1.23 30.05
CA ALA A 524 33.72 1.26 31.39
C ALA A 524 34.76 0.14 31.57
N HIS A 525 35.48 0.22 32.68
CA HIS A 525 36.22 -0.90 33.24
C HIS A 525 35.25 -1.93 33.87
N LEU A 526 35.66 -3.20 33.96
CA LEU A 526 34.82 -4.28 34.53
C LEU A 526 34.27 -3.98 35.94
N ASN A 527 34.96 -3.16 36.72
CA ASN A 527 34.53 -2.69 38.04
C ASN A 527 33.54 -1.50 38.00
N GLY A 528 33.11 -1.08 36.80
CA GLY A 528 32.17 0.00 36.55
C GLY A 528 32.80 1.40 36.50
N THR A 529 34.13 1.56 36.61
CA THR A 529 34.76 2.90 36.55
C THR A 529 34.86 3.44 35.13
N THR A 530 34.78 4.76 34.98
CA THR A 530 34.83 5.48 33.71
C THR A 530 35.72 6.74 33.84
N PRO A 531 36.34 7.23 32.75
CA PRO A 531 36.40 6.63 31.42
C PRO A 531 37.36 5.43 31.36
N TYR A 532 37.15 4.53 30.40
CA TYR A 532 38.01 3.39 30.12
C TYR A 532 39.34 3.83 29.48
N THR A 533 40.46 3.45 30.08
CA THR A 533 41.81 3.66 29.53
C THR A 533 42.50 2.33 29.22
N ASP A 534 43.21 2.23 28.09
CA ASP A 534 43.92 1.02 27.63
C ASP A 534 45.25 0.77 28.40
N THR A 535 45.28 1.07 29.69
CA THR A 535 46.42 0.81 30.57
C THR A 535 46.47 -0.67 30.88
N GLY A 536 47.34 -1.38 30.16
CA GLY A 536 47.46 -2.83 30.08
C GLY A 536 47.06 -3.60 31.34
N ALA A 537 46.11 -4.52 31.16
CA ALA A 537 45.73 -5.75 31.88
C ALA A 537 45.95 -5.96 33.40
N THR A 538 46.67 -5.13 34.16
CA THR A 538 47.13 -5.50 35.51
C THR A 538 46.67 -4.59 36.64
N SER A 539 45.78 -3.62 36.40
CA SER A 539 45.15 -2.91 37.53
C SER A 539 43.64 -2.61 37.44
N ASN A 540 42.99 -2.61 36.27
CA ASN A 540 41.56 -2.20 36.16
C ASN A 540 40.65 -3.00 35.21
N GLY A 541 40.94 -4.27 34.92
CA GLY A 541 39.96 -5.21 34.33
C GLY A 541 39.59 -5.02 32.84
N ALA A 542 38.87 -6.00 32.28
CA ALA A 542 38.42 -6.03 30.89
C ALA A 542 37.42 -4.90 30.55
N LYS A 543 37.28 -4.59 29.25
CA LYS A 543 36.26 -3.63 28.78
C LYS A 543 34.84 -4.16 29.00
N VAL A 544 33.95 -3.31 29.49
CA VAL A 544 32.51 -3.57 29.67
C VAL A 544 31.70 -2.40 29.11
N TRP A 545 30.45 -2.66 28.73
CA TRP A 545 29.47 -1.65 28.34
C TRP A 545 28.40 -1.54 29.41
N ILE A 546 28.23 -0.35 29.97
CA ILE A 546 27.22 -0.06 30.98
C ILE A 546 26.18 0.92 30.42
N PRO A 547 24.92 0.91 30.87
CA PRO A 547 23.93 1.88 30.43
C PRO A 547 24.39 3.33 30.68
N VAL A 548 24.13 4.26 29.74
CA VAL A 548 24.50 5.67 29.93
C VAL A 548 23.76 6.32 31.10
N LEU A 549 22.54 5.85 31.36
CA LEU A 549 21.69 6.19 32.49
C LEU A 549 21.21 4.90 33.15
N GLY A 550 21.11 4.88 34.49
CA GLY A 550 20.53 3.73 35.21
C GLY A 550 21.46 2.54 35.42
N PHE A 551 22.77 2.74 35.44
CA PHE A 551 23.71 1.69 35.84
C PHE A 551 23.53 1.33 37.33
N THR A 552 23.44 0.05 37.64
CA THR A 552 23.21 -0.48 39.01
C THR A 552 24.39 -1.32 39.53
N GLY A 553 25.57 -1.24 38.89
CA GLY A 553 26.72 -2.08 39.21
C GLY A 553 26.69 -3.48 38.57
N SER A 554 25.52 -3.99 38.22
CA SER A 554 25.32 -5.38 37.76
C SER A 554 24.69 -5.53 36.37
N ASN A 555 24.13 -4.46 35.79
CA ASN A 555 23.45 -4.47 34.50
C ASN A 555 24.35 -4.05 33.32
N GLY A 556 25.66 -4.30 33.44
CA GLY A 556 26.63 -4.14 32.36
C GLY A 556 26.80 -5.41 31.51
N SER A 557 27.34 -5.27 30.31
CA SER A 557 27.61 -6.36 29.38
C SER A 557 29.08 -6.38 28.97
N ASN A 558 29.71 -7.56 28.93
CA ASN A 558 31.07 -7.75 28.39
C ASN A 558 31.06 -8.02 26.87
N ILE A 559 29.88 -7.98 26.24
CA ILE A 559 29.67 -8.12 24.80
C ILE A 559 29.22 -6.76 24.27
N LEU A 560 29.82 -6.32 23.16
CA LEU A 560 29.48 -5.08 22.48
C LEU A 560 27.98 -5.05 22.14
N PRO A 561 27.20 -4.13 22.72
CA PRO A 561 25.77 -4.05 22.46
C PRO A 561 25.47 -3.56 21.04
N THR A 562 24.50 -4.19 20.39
CA THR A 562 23.99 -3.79 19.06
C THR A 562 22.55 -3.29 19.12
N THR A 563 21.95 -3.24 20.31
CA THR A 563 20.57 -2.80 20.56
C THR A 563 20.53 -1.73 21.64
N GLN A 564 19.42 -0.98 21.66
CA GLN A 564 19.20 0.08 22.64
C GLN A 564 19.16 -0.46 24.08
N SER A 565 19.71 0.30 25.02
CA SER A 565 19.71 -0.05 26.43
C SER A 565 18.32 0.14 27.06
N SER A 566 17.61 -0.95 27.37
CA SER A 566 16.33 -0.89 28.09
C SER A 566 16.44 -0.23 29.47
N ALA A 567 17.60 -0.37 30.14
CA ALA A 567 17.86 0.28 31.42
C ALA A 567 17.96 1.80 31.26
N ALA A 568 18.65 2.29 30.23
CA ALA A 568 18.72 3.72 29.94
C ALA A 568 17.33 4.29 29.58
N ILE A 569 16.58 3.60 28.71
CA ILE A 569 15.21 4.01 28.32
C ILE A 569 14.31 4.16 29.55
N SER A 570 14.39 3.21 30.49
CA SER A 570 13.61 3.25 31.74
C SER A 570 13.95 4.45 32.65
N LYS A 571 15.10 5.08 32.42
CA LYS A 571 15.59 6.27 33.14
C LYS A 571 15.50 7.55 32.30
N GLY A 572 14.66 7.57 31.26
CA GLY A 572 14.38 8.78 30.48
C GLY A 572 15.37 9.03 29.34
N TRP A 573 16.24 8.06 29.01
CA TRP A 573 17.06 8.13 27.81
C TRP A 573 16.18 8.15 26.55
N THR A 574 16.45 9.10 25.67
CA THR A 574 15.94 9.12 24.30
C THR A 574 17.12 9.19 23.34
N PRO A 575 17.03 8.69 22.09
CA PRO A 575 18.11 8.89 21.13
C PRO A 575 18.39 10.37 20.89
N TYR A 576 19.62 10.69 20.48
CA TYR A 576 19.93 12.04 20.01
C TYR A 576 19.05 12.40 18.81
N LYS A 577 18.63 13.65 18.71
CA LYS A 577 17.80 14.14 17.62
C LYS A 577 18.43 15.36 16.97
N LEU A 578 18.70 15.28 15.67
CA LEU A 578 19.17 16.38 14.83
C LEU A 578 18.00 16.95 14.04
N THR A 579 17.80 18.26 14.11
CA THR A 579 16.96 19.03 13.19
C THR A 579 17.86 19.95 12.39
N TYR A 580 17.80 19.90 11.06
CA TYR A 580 18.61 20.78 10.20
C TYR A 580 17.85 21.33 9.01
N GLN A 581 18.28 22.49 8.53
CA GLN A 581 17.74 23.10 7.33
C GLN A 581 18.35 22.48 6.06
N LEU A 582 17.50 22.17 5.10
CA LEU A 582 17.85 21.70 3.78
C LEU A 582 18.34 22.85 2.89
N ALA A 583 19.41 22.62 2.14
CA ALA A 583 19.92 23.59 1.18
C ALA A 583 18.96 23.78 -0.01
N THR A 584 18.33 22.69 -0.46
CA THR A 584 17.25 22.70 -1.45
C THR A 584 15.96 22.17 -0.83
N PRO A 585 14.82 22.90 -0.91
CA PRO A 585 13.55 22.42 -0.39
C PRO A 585 13.06 21.19 -1.17
N THR A 586 12.31 20.32 -0.49
CA THR A 586 11.65 19.16 -1.10
C THR A 586 10.14 19.34 -1.08
N PHE A 587 9.44 18.81 -2.07
CA PHE A 587 7.99 18.87 -2.16
C PHE A 587 7.38 17.47 -2.11
N ALA A 588 6.41 17.26 -1.23
CA ALA A 588 5.70 15.99 -1.10
C ALA A 588 4.19 16.20 -1.06
N GLU A 589 3.43 15.33 -1.71
CA GLU A 589 1.97 15.31 -1.63
C GLU A 589 1.54 14.85 -0.22
N VAL A 590 0.63 15.58 0.40
CA VAL A 590 0.11 15.32 1.74
C VAL A 590 -1.30 14.75 1.63
N GLN A 591 -1.52 13.59 2.24
CA GLN A 591 -2.83 12.97 2.31
C GLN A 591 -3.71 13.68 3.36
N PHE A 592 -5.00 13.79 3.07
CA PHE A 592 -6.00 14.43 3.92
C PHE A 592 -7.35 13.71 3.77
N GLU A 593 -8.23 13.81 4.78
CA GLU A 593 -9.47 13.03 4.82
C GLU A 593 -10.63 13.64 4.01
N SER A 594 -10.89 14.95 4.14
CA SER A 594 -11.97 15.64 3.41
C SER A 594 -11.70 17.11 3.17
N GLY A 595 -12.47 17.75 2.28
CA GLY A 595 -12.52 19.21 2.15
C GLY A 595 -13.31 19.87 3.27
N MET A 596 -13.38 21.21 3.27
CA MET A 596 -14.18 22.00 4.22
C MET A 596 -14.90 23.14 3.49
N SER A 597 -16.10 23.45 3.96
CA SER A 597 -16.92 24.57 3.55
C SER A 597 -17.40 25.35 4.77
N LEU A 598 -17.50 26.67 4.62
CA LEU A 598 -18.07 27.55 5.63
C LEU A 598 -19.45 27.99 5.16
N HIS A 599 -20.44 27.97 6.07
CA HIS A 599 -21.80 28.39 5.75
C HIS A 599 -21.94 29.91 5.94
N GLU A 600 -22.98 30.51 5.35
CA GLU A 600 -23.29 31.92 5.56
C GLU A 600 -23.51 32.26 7.06
N GLY A 601 -22.97 33.39 7.48
CA GLY A 601 -22.97 33.90 8.85
C GLY A 601 -21.86 33.32 9.72
N LEU A 602 -22.14 33.24 11.02
CA LEU A 602 -21.18 32.83 12.05
C LEU A 602 -20.91 31.32 12.03
N ASN A 603 -19.65 30.92 11.85
CA ASN A 603 -19.17 29.55 11.91
C ASN A 603 -18.29 29.35 13.16
N GLN A 604 -18.44 28.22 13.86
CA GLN A 604 -17.53 27.82 14.94
C GLN A 604 -16.43 26.93 14.35
N ILE A 605 -15.17 27.33 14.51
CA ILE A 605 -14.00 26.64 13.94
C ILE A 605 -12.96 26.40 15.03
N GLU A 606 -12.41 25.19 15.08
CA GLU A 606 -11.25 24.84 15.90
C GLU A 606 -10.04 24.59 15.00
N LEU A 607 -8.95 25.31 15.24
CA LEU A 607 -7.64 25.01 14.67
C LEU A 607 -6.77 24.43 15.78
N GLY A 608 -6.20 23.25 15.58
CA GLY A 608 -5.36 22.61 16.59
C GLY A 608 -4.24 21.77 16.02
N GLN A 609 -3.58 21.01 16.90
CA GLN A 609 -2.45 20.13 16.59
C GLN A 609 -2.51 18.83 17.40
N GLY A 610 -1.72 17.84 17.01
CA GLY A 610 -1.59 16.58 17.73
C GLY A 610 -2.81 15.66 17.62
N LEU A 611 -3.60 15.78 16.54
CA LEU A 611 -4.69 14.85 16.26
C LEU A 611 -4.14 13.56 15.69
N VAL A 612 -4.42 12.45 16.36
CA VAL A 612 -4.09 11.11 15.86
C VAL A 612 -5.30 10.58 15.10
N VAL A 613 -5.09 10.23 13.83
CA VAL A 613 -6.15 9.82 12.92
C VAL A 613 -6.01 8.33 12.62
N ARG A 614 -7.10 7.57 12.76
CA ARG A 614 -7.20 6.14 12.41
C ARG A 614 -6.12 5.26 13.05
N GLU A 615 -5.75 5.52 14.31
CA GLU A 615 -4.83 4.62 15.01
C GLU A 615 -5.50 3.25 15.18
N LYS A 616 -4.83 2.19 14.73
CA LYS A 616 -5.30 0.82 14.95
C LYS A 616 -5.44 0.56 16.46
N ALA A 617 -6.67 0.33 16.90
CA ALA A 617 -6.98 0.04 18.29
C ALA A 617 -6.96 -1.47 18.57
N ASN A 618 -6.79 -1.81 19.84
CA ASN A 618 -6.82 -3.20 20.33
C ASN A 618 -7.91 -3.35 21.39
N PRO A 619 -9.20 -3.44 21.01
CA PRO A 619 -10.29 -3.67 21.95
C PRO A 619 -10.04 -4.89 22.85
N LYS A 620 -10.20 -4.74 24.16
CA LYS A 620 -10.06 -5.83 25.12
C LYS A 620 -11.33 -6.07 25.91
N PHE A 621 -11.66 -7.34 26.11
CA PHE A 621 -12.81 -7.72 26.92
C PHE A 621 -12.52 -7.50 28.40
N SER A 622 -13.42 -6.78 29.09
CA SER A 622 -13.39 -6.56 30.54
C SER A 622 -14.80 -6.22 31.03
N GLY A 623 -15.25 -6.88 32.10
CA GLY A 623 -16.52 -6.55 32.78
C GLY A 623 -17.78 -6.63 31.90
N GLY A 624 -17.81 -7.50 30.89
CA GLY A 624 -18.96 -7.64 29.97
C GLY A 624 -18.92 -6.73 28.73
N TYR A 625 -17.91 -5.86 28.62
CA TYR A 625 -17.72 -4.93 27.52
C TYR A 625 -16.37 -5.14 26.85
N TYR A 626 -16.25 -4.76 25.58
CA TYR A 626 -14.95 -4.52 24.96
C TYR A 626 -14.59 -3.06 25.16
N ILE A 627 -13.37 -2.78 25.60
CA ILE A 627 -12.90 -1.44 25.94
C ILE A 627 -11.65 -1.06 25.15
N ILE A 628 -11.53 0.23 24.83
CA ILE A 628 -10.33 0.85 24.26
C ILE A 628 -9.91 2.01 25.17
N ASN A 629 -8.60 2.18 25.32
CA ASN A 629 -7.97 3.27 26.06
C ASN A 629 -8.19 3.26 27.59
N HIS A 630 -8.02 2.09 28.23
CA HIS A 630 -8.26 1.94 29.67
C HIS A 630 -6.95 1.84 30.48
N ILE A 631 -6.84 2.60 31.57
CA ILE A 631 -5.60 2.68 32.36
C ILE A 631 -5.21 1.34 33.00
N GLY A 632 -6.19 0.61 33.54
CA GLY A 632 -5.98 -0.71 34.15
C GLY A 632 -5.85 -1.89 33.18
N VAL A 633 -5.95 -1.66 31.86
CA VAL A 633 -5.84 -2.70 30.83
C VAL A 633 -4.83 -2.23 29.79
N SER A 634 -3.54 -2.36 30.09
CA SER A 634 -2.45 -1.82 29.28
C SER A 634 -2.52 -2.22 27.80
N SER A 635 -2.95 -3.44 27.52
CA SER A 635 -3.08 -3.93 26.13
C SER A 635 -4.20 -3.28 25.31
N SER A 636 -5.12 -2.52 25.93
CA SER A 636 -6.14 -1.73 25.23
C SER A 636 -5.78 -0.25 25.08
N GLN A 637 -4.66 0.19 25.66
CA GLN A 637 -4.23 1.59 25.63
C GLN A 637 -3.88 2.02 24.20
N LEU A 638 -4.28 3.25 23.85
CA LEU A 638 -3.79 3.91 22.65
C LEU A 638 -2.34 4.34 22.87
N ARG A 639 -1.60 4.60 21.79
CA ARG A 639 -0.19 4.99 21.83
C ARG A 639 0.07 6.22 22.69
N ASN A 640 -0.84 7.20 22.61
CA ASN A 640 -0.79 8.40 23.42
C ASN A 640 -2.01 8.41 24.36
N ARG A 641 -1.85 8.99 25.55
CA ARG A 641 -2.99 9.29 26.42
C ARG A 641 -3.97 10.18 25.66
N ALA A 642 -5.24 9.79 25.62
CA ALA A 642 -6.25 10.54 24.87
C ALA A 642 -6.82 11.67 25.72
N SER A 643 -6.80 12.90 25.20
CA SER A 643 -7.60 14.00 25.76
C SER A 643 -9.06 13.84 25.39
N ARG A 644 -9.31 13.43 24.14
CA ARG A 644 -10.66 13.26 23.61
C ARG A 644 -10.64 12.26 22.46
N ILE A 645 -11.45 11.22 22.55
CA ILE A 645 -11.73 10.28 21.45
C ILE A 645 -12.88 10.87 20.62
N TRP A 646 -12.66 11.03 19.31
CA TRP A 646 -13.66 11.61 18.41
C TRP A 646 -14.49 10.54 17.72
N ALA A 647 -13.85 9.47 17.28
CA ALA A 647 -14.52 8.43 16.50
C ALA A 647 -13.83 7.08 16.64
N VAL A 648 -14.63 6.02 16.62
CA VAL A 648 -14.20 4.64 16.42
C VAL A 648 -14.68 4.20 15.05
N TYR A 649 -13.84 3.47 14.32
CA TYR A 649 -14.15 2.96 13.00
C TYR A 649 -14.02 1.44 13.01
N LYS A 650 -14.97 0.76 12.37
CA LYS A 650 -15.00 -0.68 12.15
C LYS A 650 -14.81 -0.94 10.66
N ASN A 651 -13.71 -1.61 10.28
CA ASN A 651 -13.35 -1.87 8.88
C ASN A 651 -13.37 -0.60 8.02
N GLY A 652 -12.81 0.49 8.55
CA GLY A 652 -12.73 1.78 7.87
C GLY A 652 -14.00 2.64 7.89
N ARG A 653 -15.13 2.13 8.42
CA ARG A 653 -16.41 2.87 8.52
C ARG A 653 -16.68 3.34 9.93
N LEU A 654 -17.27 4.53 10.09
CA LEU A 654 -17.63 5.07 11.41
C LEU A 654 -18.56 4.09 12.14
N ASP A 655 -18.21 3.76 13.38
CA ASP A 655 -18.95 2.85 14.25
C ASP A 655 -19.52 3.63 15.44
N THR A 656 -20.80 3.99 15.35
CA THR A 656 -21.50 4.81 16.35
C THR A 656 -22.00 4.00 17.55
N ALA A 657 -21.72 2.68 17.61
CA ALA A 657 -22.15 1.82 18.71
C ALA A 657 -21.27 1.94 19.97
N TRP A 658 -20.11 2.57 19.85
CA TRP A 658 -19.17 2.74 20.96
C TRP A 658 -19.62 3.87 21.89
N LEU A 659 -19.76 3.53 23.17
CA LEU A 659 -20.07 4.47 24.23
C LEU A 659 -18.79 5.10 24.77
N ARG A 660 -18.79 6.42 24.93
CA ARG A 660 -17.65 7.19 25.39
C ARG A 660 -17.76 7.48 26.89
N TYR A 661 -16.64 7.45 27.60
CA TYR A 661 -16.56 7.71 29.04
C TYR A 661 -15.37 8.60 29.34
N SER A 662 -15.59 9.63 30.17
CA SER A 662 -14.52 10.49 30.71
C SER A 662 -14.44 10.29 32.22
N ASP A 663 -13.73 9.24 32.63
CA ASP A 663 -13.66 8.78 34.02
C ASP A 663 -12.22 8.43 34.46
N TYR A 664 -12.03 8.14 35.75
CA TYR A 664 -10.72 7.80 36.34
C TYR A 664 -10.08 6.53 35.78
N SER A 665 -10.84 5.72 35.04
CA SER A 665 -10.37 4.48 34.41
C SER A 665 -9.83 4.71 32.99
N SER A 666 -9.87 5.95 32.51
CA SER A 666 -9.36 6.35 31.19
C SER A 666 -7.84 6.49 31.18
N TYR A 667 -7.19 6.00 30.13
CA TYR A 667 -5.77 6.28 29.89
C TYR A 667 -5.63 7.67 29.24
N GLY A 668 -5.58 8.70 30.08
CA GLY A 668 -5.78 10.09 29.67
C GLY A 668 -7.02 10.66 30.33
N LEU A 669 -7.90 11.30 29.55
CA LEU A 669 -9.17 11.86 30.02
C LEU A 669 -10.39 11.14 29.43
N ASP A 670 -10.18 10.19 28.51
CA ASP A 670 -11.26 9.63 27.73
C ASP A 670 -11.03 8.16 27.32
N ARG A 671 -12.10 7.38 27.27
CA ARG A 671 -12.11 5.99 26.82
C ARG A 671 -13.41 5.63 26.13
N VAL A 672 -13.44 4.50 25.44
CA VAL A 672 -14.67 3.99 24.82
C VAL A 672 -14.90 2.52 25.15
N SER A 673 -16.16 2.11 25.18
CA SER A 673 -16.56 0.72 25.33
C SER A 673 -17.72 0.34 24.41
N ILE A 674 -17.89 -0.95 24.18
CA ILE A 674 -19.01 -1.52 23.43
C ILE A 674 -19.47 -2.80 24.12
N ALA A 675 -20.78 -3.06 24.12
CA ALA A 675 -21.33 -4.29 24.68
C ALA A 675 -20.81 -5.52 23.93
N SER A 676 -20.55 -6.61 24.64
CA SER A 676 -20.04 -7.85 24.04
C SER A 676 -20.93 -8.40 22.91
N SER A 677 -22.24 -8.17 22.98
CA SER A 677 -23.21 -8.56 21.94
C SER A 677 -23.11 -7.76 20.65
N MET A 678 -22.50 -6.57 20.69
CA MET A 678 -22.36 -5.67 19.55
C MET A 678 -20.93 -5.66 18.97
N PHE A 679 -19.98 -6.30 19.66
CA PHE A 679 -18.60 -6.39 19.21
C PHE A 679 -18.40 -7.47 18.15
N ASP A 680 -17.79 -7.09 17.03
CA ASP A 680 -17.36 -8.02 15.98
C ASP A 680 -15.86 -8.35 16.15
N PRO A 681 -15.48 -9.57 16.56
CA PRO A 681 -14.08 -9.95 16.77
C PRO A 681 -13.28 -10.14 15.47
N THR A 682 -13.95 -10.16 14.31
CA THR A 682 -13.29 -10.33 13.00
C THR A 682 -12.91 -8.99 12.35
N ALA A 683 -13.45 -7.89 12.88
CA ALA A 683 -13.22 -6.56 12.33
C ALA A 683 -11.92 -5.93 12.83
N THR A 684 -11.35 -5.05 12.00
CA THR A 684 -10.30 -4.13 12.44
C THR A 684 -10.92 -2.86 12.98
N TYR A 685 -10.50 -2.46 14.17
CA TYR A 685 -10.95 -1.22 14.81
C TYR A 685 -9.85 -0.17 14.75
N GLU A 686 -10.24 1.06 14.43
CA GLU A 686 -9.36 2.23 14.38
C GLU A 686 -10.00 3.37 15.17
N VAL A 687 -9.17 4.23 15.76
CA VAL A 687 -9.64 5.33 16.61
C VAL A 687 -8.97 6.63 16.20
N THR A 688 -9.77 7.68 16.06
CA THR A 688 -9.29 9.06 15.90
C THR A 688 -9.47 9.79 17.23
N TYR A 689 -8.39 10.40 17.74
CA TYR A 689 -8.38 11.05 19.05
C TYR A 689 -7.33 12.17 19.14
N LEU A 690 -7.61 13.17 19.96
CA LEU A 690 -6.66 14.22 20.31
C LEU A 690 -5.75 13.73 21.42
N ALA A 691 -4.43 13.80 21.23
CA ALA A 691 -3.47 13.45 22.26
C ALA A 691 -3.51 14.46 23.43
N LEU A 692 -3.42 13.97 24.66
CA LEU A 692 -3.42 14.78 25.88
C LEU A 692 -2.07 15.48 26.10
N ASP A 693 -0.98 14.71 26.02
CA ASP A 693 0.37 15.18 26.33
C ASP A 693 0.98 15.94 25.13
N GLN A 694 0.34 17.04 24.71
CA GLN A 694 0.73 17.84 23.53
C GLN A 694 2.18 18.34 23.60
N TYR A 695 2.68 18.60 24.82
CA TYR A 695 4.07 19.03 25.07
C TYR A 695 5.12 17.99 24.60
N LEU A 696 4.75 16.72 24.45
CA LEU A 696 5.60 15.65 23.93
C LEU A 696 5.57 15.54 22.40
N ILE A 697 4.62 16.19 21.72
CA ILE A 697 4.28 15.86 20.33
C ILE A 697 4.42 17.07 19.41
N SER A 698 3.94 18.25 19.83
CA SER A 698 3.76 19.38 18.93
C SER A 698 4.01 20.74 19.58
N ALA A 699 4.58 21.66 18.81
CA ALA A 699 4.43 23.09 19.02
C ALA A 699 3.03 23.54 18.54
N PRO A 700 2.48 24.63 19.10
CA PRO A 700 1.19 25.15 18.66
C PRO A 700 1.29 25.77 17.26
N VAL A 701 0.29 25.48 16.42
CA VAL A 701 0.05 26.26 15.19
C VAL A 701 -0.14 27.73 15.60
N GLN A 702 0.33 28.71 14.84
CA GLN A 702 0.11 30.13 15.16
C GLN A 702 -1.08 30.70 14.42
N ALA A 703 -0.96 30.76 13.10
CA ALA A 703 -1.97 31.30 12.21
C ALA A 703 -1.99 30.50 10.91
N VAL A 704 -3.18 30.32 10.37
CA VAL A 704 -3.44 29.66 9.09
C VAL A 704 -4.16 30.65 8.21
N THR A 705 -3.67 30.83 6.99
CA THR A 705 -4.31 31.70 6.00
C THR A 705 -5.09 30.83 5.02
N SER A 706 -6.26 31.30 4.63
CA SER A 706 -7.14 30.65 3.65
C SER A 706 -7.97 31.70 2.92
N GLU A 707 -8.72 31.30 1.92
CA GLU A 707 -9.51 32.19 1.08
C GLU A 707 -10.93 31.65 0.88
N LEU A 708 -11.89 32.55 0.75
CA LEU A 708 -13.27 32.26 0.41
C LEU A 708 -13.68 32.99 -0.86
N ALA A 709 -14.46 32.30 -1.70
CA ALA A 709 -15.11 32.91 -2.86
C ALA A 709 -16.10 34.01 -2.42
N ARG A 710 -16.08 35.13 -3.14
CA ARG A 710 -16.77 36.37 -2.73
C ARG A 710 -18.16 36.54 -3.34
N ASN A 711 -18.48 35.81 -4.41
CA ASN A 711 -19.82 35.80 -5.00
C ASN A 711 -20.19 34.46 -5.65
N LEU A 712 -21.41 34.35 -6.18
CA LEU A 712 -21.92 33.10 -6.75
C LEU A 712 -21.08 32.58 -7.93
N LYS A 713 -20.64 33.45 -8.86
CA LYS A 713 -19.81 33.03 -10.00
C LYS A 713 -18.48 32.41 -9.53
N THR A 714 -17.80 33.06 -8.60
CA THR A 714 -16.53 32.55 -8.07
C THR A 714 -16.70 31.26 -7.27
N VAL A 715 -17.82 31.09 -6.54
CA VAL A 715 -18.18 29.83 -5.88
C VAL A 715 -18.38 28.71 -6.91
N VAL A 716 -19.17 28.95 -7.96
CA VAL A 716 -19.43 27.96 -9.02
C VAL A 716 -18.13 27.56 -9.72
N ASN A 717 -17.27 28.51 -10.06
CA ASN A 717 -15.96 28.22 -10.67
C ASN A 717 -15.08 27.34 -9.77
N ALA A 718 -15.03 27.62 -8.46
CA ALA A 718 -14.27 26.81 -7.50
C ALA A 718 -14.84 25.39 -7.40
N LEU A 719 -16.18 25.25 -7.34
CA LEU A 719 -16.85 23.95 -7.32
C LEU A 719 -16.60 23.13 -8.60
N CYS A 720 -16.71 23.75 -9.78
CA CYS A 720 -16.41 23.07 -11.05
C CYS A 720 -14.96 22.58 -11.12
N THR A 721 -14.01 23.40 -10.65
CA THR A 721 -12.59 23.03 -10.60
C THR A 721 -12.35 21.87 -9.64
N ASN A 722 -12.85 21.98 -8.39
CA ASN A 722 -12.74 20.92 -7.39
C ASN A 722 -13.41 19.60 -7.86
N GLN A 723 -14.52 19.67 -8.61
CA GLN A 723 -15.17 18.50 -9.17
C GLN A 723 -14.29 17.80 -10.22
N ALA A 724 -13.73 18.56 -11.16
CA ALA A 724 -12.83 18.01 -12.17
C ALA A 724 -11.59 17.35 -11.53
N ASP A 725 -11.01 17.98 -10.49
CA ASP A 725 -9.88 17.44 -9.74
C ASP A 725 -10.25 16.13 -8.99
N ASN A 726 -11.45 16.08 -8.39
CA ASN A 726 -11.95 14.88 -7.72
C ASN A 726 -12.18 13.73 -8.72
N GLU A 727 -12.77 13.99 -9.88
CA GLU A 727 -12.96 12.99 -10.94
C GLU A 727 -11.61 12.43 -11.42
N ALA A 728 -10.59 13.28 -11.60
CA ALA A 728 -9.24 12.84 -11.96
C ALA A 728 -8.60 11.96 -10.87
N ARG A 729 -8.75 12.32 -9.59
CA ARG A 729 -8.24 11.53 -8.45
C ARG A 729 -8.95 10.18 -8.33
N ILE A 730 -10.27 10.16 -8.47
CA ILE A 730 -11.05 8.92 -8.43
C ILE A 730 -10.62 7.99 -9.57
N ALA A 731 -10.48 8.51 -10.79
CA ALA A 731 -10.01 7.73 -11.93
C ALA A 731 -8.61 7.11 -11.69
N ALA A 732 -7.68 7.88 -11.12
CA ALA A 732 -6.34 7.39 -10.77
C ALA A 732 -6.37 6.31 -9.67
N ASN A 733 -7.18 6.52 -8.62
CA ASN A 733 -7.35 5.55 -7.55
C ASN A 733 -8.04 4.26 -8.03
N GLU A 734 -9.00 4.36 -8.93
CA GLU A 734 -9.61 3.19 -9.57
C GLU A 734 -8.59 2.40 -10.38
N LEU A 735 -7.71 3.09 -11.13
CA LEU A 735 -6.64 2.43 -11.88
C LEU A 735 -5.67 1.70 -10.94
N LEU A 736 -5.24 2.34 -9.86
CA LEU A 736 -4.37 1.74 -8.85
C LEU A 736 -5.05 0.56 -8.15
N ALA A 737 -6.33 0.70 -7.78
CA ALA A 737 -7.10 -0.38 -7.16
C ALA A 737 -7.23 -1.58 -8.11
N ARG A 738 -7.43 -1.36 -9.41
CA ARG A 738 -7.43 -2.43 -10.43
C ARG A 738 -6.10 -3.17 -10.47
N GLN A 739 -4.98 -2.46 -10.33
CA GLN A 739 -3.64 -3.05 -10.27
C GLN A 739 -3.39 -3.84 -8.97
N ILE A 740 -3.78 -3.29 -7.82
CA ILE A 740 -3.52 -3.92 -6.51
C ILE A 740 -4.39 -5.16 -6.29
N TYR A 741 -5.68 -5.11 -6.63
CA TYR A 741 -6.65 -6.15 -6.27
C TYR A 741 -6.81 -7.24 -7.34
N ASN A 742 -6.05 -7.19 -8.45
CA ASN A 742 -6.10 -8.17 -9.54
C ASN A 742 -7.54 -8.52 -9.98
N VAL A 743 -8.46 -7.54 -9.96
CA VAL A 743 -9.87 -7.78 -10.27
C VAL A 743 -9.94 -8.26 -11.73
N PRO A 744 -10.39 -9.50 -12.03
CA PRO A 744 -10.36 -10.04 -13.37
C PRO A 744 -11.14 -9.15 -14.34
N GLN A 745 -10.42 -8.49 -15.25
CA GLN A 745 -11.03 -7.62 -16.25
C GLN A 745 -11.48 -8.46 -17.45
N LYS A 746 -12.59 -8.03 -18.05
CA LYS A 746 -13.06 -8.57 -19.33
C LYS A 746 -13.10 -7.50 -20.40
N THR A 747 -12.77 -7.85 -21.63
CA THR A 747 -12.98 -6.94 -22.78
C THR A 747 -14.45 -6.54 -22.88
N THR A 748 -14.74 -5.25 -23.05
CA THR A 748 -16.11 -4.71 -23.21
C THR A 748 -16.52 -4.50 -24.68
N ALA A 749 -15.55 -4.42 -25.59
CA ALA A 749 -15.73 -4.35 -27.04
C ALA A 749 -14.50 -4.95 -27.76
N ASN A 750 -14.51 -4.97 -29.11
CA ASN A 750 -13.31 -5.29 -29.90
C ASN A 750 -12.18 -4.28 -29.58
N MET A 751 -10.94 -4.75 -29.60
CA MET A 751 -9.76 -3.96 -29.22
C MET A 751 -8.68 -4.09 -30.29
N THR A 752 -8.03 -2.98 -30.65
CA THR A 752 -6.92 -2.98 -31.59
C THR A 752 -5.77 -2.15 -31.01
N LEU A 753 -4.60 -2.78 -30.87
CA LEU A 753 -3.38 -2.19 -30.33
C LEU A 753 -2.29 -2.18 -31.40
N TYR A 754 -1.41 -1.17 -31.34
CA TYR A 754 -0.28 -1.00 -32.26
C TYR A 754 1.04 -0.99 -31.49
N VAL A 755 2.05 -1.64 -32.07
CA VAL A 755 3.40 -1.75 -31.50
C VAL A 755 4.44 -1.33 -32.54
N ASP A 756 5.32 -0.40 -32.19
CA ASP A 756 6.38 0.11 -33.07
C ASP A 756 7.64 0.37 -32.24
N THR A 757 8.72 -0.38 -32.50
CA THR A 757 9.97 -0.28 -31.71
C THR A 757 10.71 1.04 -31.94
N VAL A 758 10.44 1.73 -33.05
CA VAL A 758 11.11 2.98 -33.46
C VAL A 758 10.30 4.19 -33.01
N ASN A 759 9.00 4.21 -33.29
CA ASN A 759 8.13 5.37 -33.05
C ASN A 759 7.28 5.26 -31.78
N GLY A 760 7.26 4.09 -31.12
CA GLY A 760 6.46 3.83 -29.93
C GLY A 760 7.17 4.16 -28.60
N ALA A 761 6.35 4.32 -27.56
CA ALA A 761 6.78 4.44 -26.16
C ALA A 761 5.87 3.58 -25.27
N ASP A 762 6.41 2.93 -24.25
CA ASP A 762 5.63 1.99 -23.40
C ASP A 762 4.65 2.69 -22.44
N ASN A 763 4.71 4.02 -22.34
CA ASN A 763 3.71 4.85 -21.66
C ASN A 763 2.63 5.40 -22.61
N ASN A 764 2.63 5.01 -23.89
CA ASN A 764 1.57 5.37 -24.84
C ASN A 764 0.27 4.59 -24.57
N ASP A 765 -0.80 4.92 -25.29
CA ASP A 765 -2.11 4.25 -25.17
C ASP A 765 -2.31 3.06 -26.12
N GLY A 766 -1.34 2.78 -27.00
CA GLY A 766 -1.41 1.68 -27.96
C GLY A 766 -2.26 1.96 -29.19
N SER A 767 -2.74 3.19 -29.38
CA SER A 767 -3.43 3.62 -30.60
C SER A 767 -2.48 3.73 -31.79
N VAL A 768 -3.01 3.85 -33.00
CA VAL A 768 -2.20 3.99 -34.23
C VAL A 768 -1.30 5.24 -34.21
N GLY A 769 -1.75 6.33 -33.58
CA GLY A 769 -0.97 7.57 -33.46
C GLY A 769 0.01 7.57 -32.29
N LYS A 770 -0.17 6.68 -31.32
CA LYS A 770 0.68 6.52 -30.14
C LYS A 770 0.86 5.02 -29.85
N PRO A 771 1.65 4.30 -30.66
CA PRO A 771 1.87 2.87 -30.47
C PRO A 771 2.73 2.57 -29.24
N PHE A 772 2.58 1.38 -28.67
CA PHE A 772 3.52 0.87 -27.66
C PHE A 772 4.90 0.62 -28.28
N LYS A 773 5.97 0.67 -27.46
CA LYS A 773 7.31 0.34 -27.96
C LYS A 773 7.55 -1.17 -28.00
N THR A 774 7.03 -1.89 -27.03
CA THR A 774 7.23 -3.34 -26.85
C THR A 774 5.94 -4.13 -27.01
N ILE A 775 6.07 -5.38 -27.47
CA ILE A 775 4.94 -6.31 -27.63
C ILE A 775 4.44 -6.73 -26.25
N MET A 776 5.34 -6.95 -25.29
CA MET A 776 4.95 -7.38 -23.94
C MET A 776 4.05 -6.34 -23.24
N VAL A 777 4.32 -5.04 -23.41
CA VAL A 777 3.45 -3.98 -22.86
C VAL A 777 2.08 -4.00 -23.53
N ALA A 778 2.00 -4.23 -24.84
CA ALA A 778 0.72 -4.40 -25.51
C ALA A 778 -0.06 -5.60 -24.94
N ILE A 779 0.59 -6.75 -24.72
CA ILE A 779 -0.03 -7.93 -24.11
C ILE A 779 -0.51 -7.65 -22.68
N ASN A 780 0.28 -6.95 -21.87
CA ASN A 780 -0.08 -6.60 -20.50
C ASN A 780 -1.28 -5.63 -20.41
N ASN A 781 -1.59 -4.90 -21.48
CA ASN A 781 -2.75 -4.02 -21.56
C ASN A 781 -4.05 -4.74 -22.01
N ILE A 782 -4.00 -6.04 -22.27
CA ILE A 782 -5.16 -6.83 -22.66
C ILE A 782 -5.79 -7.48 -21.41
N PRO A 783 -7.11 -7.32 -21.16
CA PRO A 783 -7.81 -8.03 -20.10
C PRO A 783 -7.65 -9.57 -20.21
N GLN A 784 -7.40 -10.27 -19.11
CA GLN A 784 -7.25 -11.73 -19.12
C GLN A 784 -8.49 -12.49 -19.60
N ILE A 785 -9.71 -11.94 -19.38
CA ILE A 785 -10.96 -12.50 -19.90
C ILE A 785 -11.31 -11.83 -21.23
N VAL A 786 -10.93 -12.45 -22.34
CA VAL A 786 -11.17 -11.94 -23.69
C VAL A 786 -12.46 -12.53 -24.23
N ASN A 787 -13.49 -11.69 -24.36
CA ASN A 787 -14.81 -12.05 -24.88
C ASN A 787 -15.10 -11.46 -26.27
N HIS A 788 -14.20 -10.63 -26.80
CA HIS A 788 -14.26 -9.98 -28.09
C HIS A 788 -13.00 -10.30 -28.92
N THR A 789 -12.90 -9.77 -30.15
CA THR A 789 -11.66 -9.89 -30.92
C THR A 789 -10.67 -8.83 -30.45
N VAL A 790 -9.47 -9.26 -30.06
CA VAL A 790 -8.34 -8.40 -29.75
C VAL A 790 -7.27 -8.57 -30.83
N THR A 791 -6.80 -7.48 -31.42
CA THR A 791 -5.78 -7.49 -32.48
C THR A 791 -4.60 -6.62 -32.08
N VAL A 792 -3.41 -7.18 -32.07
CA VAL A 792 -2.14 -6.49 -31.86
C VAL A 792 -1.40 -6.43 -33.19
N ASN A 793 -1.29 -5.24 -33.78
CA ASN A 793 -0.56 -5.02 -35.02
C ASN A 793 0.86 -4.54 -34.68
N VAL A 794 1.84 -5.34 -35.04
CA VAL A 794 3.26 -5.05 -34.78
C VAL A 794 3.88 -4.52 -36.07
N ALA A 795 4.64 -3.42 -35.98
CA ALA A 795 5.41 -2.88 -37.10
C ALA A 795 6.66 -3.73 -37.36
N ALA A 796 7.26 -3.60 -38.54
CA ALA A 796 8.53 -4.25 -38.83
C ALA A 796 9.63 -3.68 -37.91
N GLY A 797 10.40 -4.55 -37.27
CA GLY A 797 11.47 -4.20 -36.34
C GLY A 797 12.03 -5.40 -35.59
N THR A 798 13.07 -5.13 -34.80
CA THR A 798 13.66 -6.11 -33.86
C THR A 798 13.22 -5.79 -32.44
N TYR A 799 12.49 -6.71 -31.84
CA TYR A 799 11.95 -6.65 -30.49
C TYR A 799 12.71 -7.68 -29.63
N ALA A 800 13.78 -7.24 -28.95
CA ALA A 800 14.64 -8.13 -28.16
C ALA A 800 14.00 -8.54 -26.82
N GLU A 801 12.82 -9.15 -26.88
CA GLU A 801 12.01 -9.57 -25.73
C GLU A 801 11.52 -11.02 -25.88
N ASP A 802 11.33 -11.68 -24.75
CA ASP A 802 10.60 -12.95 -24.65
C ASP A 802 9.12 -12.62 -24.45
N VAL A 803 8.28 -12.87 -25.47
CA VAL A 803 6.85 -12.53 -25.39
C VAL A 803 6.09 -13.68 -24.71
N GLU A 804 5.66 -13.46 -23.47
CA GLU A 804 4.92 -14.44 -22.67
C GLU A 804 3.41 -14.13 -22.64
N LEU A 805 2.59 -15.13 -22.95
CA LEU A 805 1.14 -15.08 -22.88
C LEU A 805 0.65 -16.08 -21.84
N LYS A 806 0.10 -15.58 -20.73
CA LYS A 806 -0.25 -16.39 -19.56
C LYS A 806 -1.68 -16.18 -19.11
N GLY A 807 -2.44 -17.27 -19.00
CA GLY A 807 -3.74 -17.28 -18.32
C GLY A 807 -4.90 -16.63 -19.08
N PHE A 808 -4.78 -16.37 -20.39
CA PHE A 808 -5.89 -15.81 -21.17
C PHE A 808 -7.03 -16.82 -21.34
N CYS A 809 -8.26 -16.39 -21.09
CA CYS A 809 -9.48 -17.19 -21.20
C CYS A 809 -10.64 -16.38 -21.80
N GLY A 810 -11.78 -17.02 -22.09
CA GLY A 810 -13.00 -16.35 -22.57
C GLY A 810 -13.48 -16.86 -23.93
N ARG A 811 -14.52 -16.21 -24.47
CA ARG A 811 -15.19 -16.62 -25.72
C ARG A 811 -14.66 -15.92 -26.99
N GLY A 812 -13.72 -14.99 -26.83
CA GLY A 812 -13.15 -14.19 -27.92
C GLY A 812 -11.93 -14.87 -28.56
N ARG A 813 -11.04 -14.04 -29.12
CA ARG A 813 -9.73 -14.48 -29.65
C ARG A 813 -8.71 -13.36 -29.60
N LEU A 814 -7.44 -13.72 -29.55
CA LEU A 814 -6.31 -12.80 -29.60
C LEU A 814 -5.50 -13.06 -30.89
N LEU A 815 -5.32 -12.01 -31.70
CA LEU A 815 -4.48 -12.02 -32.89
C LEU A 815 -3.27 -11.13 -32.67
N ILE A 816 -2.07 -11.69 -32.83
CA ILE A 816 -0.81 -10.96 -32.81
C ILE A 816 -0.23 -11.03 -34.22
N ASN A 817 -0.29 -9.91 -34.93
CA ASN A 817 0.05 -9.80 -36.33
C ASN A 817 1.41 -9.12 -36.51
N GLY A 818 2.39 -9.87 -36.98
CA GLY A 818 3.63 -9.34 -37.55
C GLY A 818 3.49 -9.18 -39.06
N ALA A 819 4.22 -9.98 -39.83
CA ALA A 819 4.11 -9.99 -41.29
C ALA A 819 2.74 -10.51 -41.77
N ASN A 820 2.13 -9.81 -42.72
CA ASN A 820 0.80 -10.12 -43.22
C ASN A 820 0.81 -11.37 -44.12
N ASN A 821 0.45 -12.52 -43.56
CA ASN A 821 0.31 -13.81 -44.24
C ASN A 821 1.55 -14.21 -45.09
N VAL A 822 2.74 -13.87 -44.61
CA VAL A 822 4.01 -14.17 -45.29
C VAL A 822 5.10 -14.39 -44.26
N VAL A 823 6.03 -15.30 -44.56
CA VAL A 823 7.23 -15.49 -43.75
C VAL A 823 8.19 -14.32 -43.97
N SER A 824 8.68 -13.69 -42.90
CA SER A 824 9.50 -12.48 -42.98
C SER A 824 10.67 -12.50 -42.00
N ASP A 825 11.77 -11.84 -42.39
CA ASP A 825 12.92 -11.55 -41.53
C ASP A 825 12.81 -10.21 -40.81
N SER A 826 11.73 -9.45 -41.03
CA SER A 826 11.59 -8.07 -40.53
C SER A 826 10.80 -7.94 -39.23
N TYR A 827 10.26 -9.03 -38.66
CA TYR A 827 9.45 -9.01 -37.43
C TYR A 827 10.09 -9.95 -36.42
N VAL A 828 11.13 -9.47 -35.75
CA VAL A 828 12.06 -10.32 -35.00
C VAL A 828 11.78 -10.24 -33.50
N VAL A 829 11.65 -11.40 -32.84
CA VAL A 829 11.53 -11.55 -31.38
C VAL A 829 12.55 -12.57 -30.85
N ASN A 830 12.79 -12.62 -29.54
CA ASN A 830 13.59 -13.72 -28.99
C ASN A 830 12.79 -15.03 -29.04
N ARG A 831 11.55 -15.02 -28.52
CA ARG A 831 10.60 -16.16 -28.55
C ARG A 831 9.16 -15.74 -28.25
N PHE A 832 8.23 -16.65 -28.52
CA PHE A 832 6.88 -16.66 -27.96
C PHE A 832 6.68 -17.85 -27.01
N PHE A 833 6.12 -17.58 -25.83
CA PHE A 833 5.72 -18.60 -24.86
C PHE A 833 4.27 -18.41 -24.47
N VAL A 834 3.42 -19.38 -24.80
CA VAL A 834 2.00 -19.39 -24.45
C VAL A 834 1.76 -20.46 -23.39
N VAL A 835 1.29 -20.07 -22.21
CA VAL A 835 1.13 -20.97 -21.07
C VAL A 835 -0.22 -20.79 -20.38
N SER A 836 -0.88 -21.91 -20.04
CA SER A 836 -2.14 -21.93 -19.29
C SER A 836 -3.25 -21.08 -19.91
N CYS A 837 -3.31 -20.99 -21.24
CA CYS A 837 -4.32 -20.19 -21.95
C CYS A 837 -5.43 -21.10 -22.50
N SER A 838 -6.70 -20.79 -22.19
CA SER A 838 -7.87 -21.49 -22.76
C SER A 838 -8.52 -20.73 -23.93
N LEU A 839 -8.07 -19.49 -24.18
CA LEU A 839 -8.48 -18.64 -25.30
C LEU A 839 -7.78 -19.08 -26.61
N ALA A 840 -8.46 -18.94 -27.76
CA ALA A 840 -7.82 -19.08 -29.06
C ALA A 840 -6.84 -17.91 -29.33
N ILE A 841 -5.56 -18.23 -29.55
CA ILE A 841 -4.48 -17.26 -29.76
C ILE A 841 -3.78 -17.55 -31.09
N PHE A 842 -3.67 -16.52 -31.92
CA PHE A 842 -3.03 -16.57 -33.23
C PHE A 842 -1.78 -15.69 -33.23
N ILE A 843 -0.62 -16.28 -33.51
CA ILE A 843 0.67 -15.60 -33.65
C ILE A 843 1.11 -15.76 -35.11
N ILE A 844 1.18 -14.64 -35.83
CA ILE A 844 1.28 -14.64 -37.29
C ILE A 844 2.50 -13.83 -37.75
N GLY A 845 3.38 -14.45 -38.55
CA GLY A 845 4.40 -13.72 -39.31
C GLY A 845 5.60 -13.22 -38.52
N PHE A 846 6.04 -13.96 -37.48
CA PHE A 846 7.21 -13.59 -36.65
C PHE A 846 8.43 -14.49 -36.90
N LYS A 847 9.63 -13.90 -36.78
CA LYS A 847 10.91 -14.60 -36.68
C LYS A 847 11.38 -14.66 -35.24
N ALA A 848 11.71 -15.85 -34.74
CA ALA A 848 12.26 -16.03 -33.39
C ALA A 848 13.75 -16.44 -33.41
N THR A 849 14.55 -15.85 -32.52
CA THR A 849 16.04 -15.92 -32.55
C THR A 849 16.69 -16.54 -31.31
N SER A 850 15.93 -16.97 -30.30
CA SER A 850 16.51 -17.63 -29.12
C SER A 850 17.29 -18.90 -29.47
N THR A 851 18.45 -19.06 -28.83
CA THR A 851 19.33 -20.24 -28.90
C THR A 851 19.37 -21.04 -27.60
N THR A 852 18.71 -20.55 -26.55
CA THR A 852 18.70 -21.14 -25.20
C THR A 852 17.31 -21.59 -24.76
N LEU A 853 16.25 -21.13 -25.42
CA LEU A 853 14.85 -21.41 -25.10
C LEU A 853 14.07 -21.72 -26.38
N ASN A 854 13.01 -22.54 -26.26
CA ASN A 854 12.15 -22.91 -27.38
C ASN A 854 11.51 -21.68 -28.03
N ASN A 855 11.60 -21.58 -29.35
CA ASN A 855 11.25 -20.34 -30.06
C ASN A 855 9.75 -20.05 -30.10
N PHE A 856 8.93 -21.06 -30.38
CA PHE A 856 7.47 -20.97 -30.33
C PHE A 856 6.96 -22.11 -29.45
N HIS A 857 6.54 -21.82 -28.23
CA HIS A 857 6.20 -22.84 -27.25
C HIS A 857 4.79 -22.63 -26.72
N ALA A 858 3.94 -23.66 -26.84
CA ALA A 858 2.62 -23.72 -26.22
C ALA A 858 2.61 -24.80 -25.13
N GLN A 859 2.21 -24.44 -23.92
CA GLN A 859 2.16 -25.33 -22.76
C GLN A 859 0.83 -25.19 -22.01
N TYR A 860 0.19 -26.31 -21.64
CA TYR A 860 -1.10 -26.32 -20.93
C TYR A 860 -2.18 -25.42 -21.57
N SER A 861 -2.21 -25.33 -22.90
CA SER A 861 -3.01 -24.33 -23.62
C SER A 861 -3.91 -24.91 -24.71
N ASN A 862 -5.02 -24.21 -25.01
CA ASN A 862 -6.03 -24.65 -25.97
C ASN A 862 -6.08 -23.74 -27.21
N HIS A 863 -6.07 -24.34 -28.40
CA HIS A 863 -6.20 -23.67 -29.70
C HIS A 863 -5.16 -22.56 -29.94
N ILE A 864 -3.89 -22.91 -29.82
CA ILE A 864 -2.78 -22.02 -30.15
C ILE A 864 -2.41 -22.20 -31.63
N VAL A 865 -2.20 -21.09 -32.35
CA VAL A 865 -1.86 -21.11 -33.78
C VAL A 865 -0.60 -20.32 -34.02
N PHE A 866 0.42 -20.99 -34.59
CA PHE A 866 1.60 -20.35 -35.14
C PHE A 866 1.51 -20.43 -36.68
N ASP A 867 1.31 -19.29 -37.34
CA ASP A 867 1.15 -19.21 -38.80
C ASP A 867 2.22 -18.30 -39.41
N TYR A 868 2.80 -18.68 -40.54
CA TYR A 868 3.87 -17.92 -41.21
C TYR A 868 5.07 -17.56 -40.32
N CYS A 869 5.29 -18.32 -39.24
CA CYS A 869 6.37 -18.09 -38.28
C CYS A 869 7.68 -18.75 -38.76
N LYS A 870 8.83 -18.19 -38.39
CA LYS A 870 10.14 -18.77 -38.74
C LYS A 870 11.17 -18.76 -37.64
N THR A 871 12.14 -19.67 -37.76
CA THR A 871 13.43 -19.60 -37.10
C THR A 871 14.49 -20.29 -37.97
N ASP A 872 15.66 -19.67 -38.09
CA ASP A 872 16.81 -20.15 -38.85
C ASP A 872 18.12 -20.10 -38.05
N VAL A 873 18.04 -19.72 -36.76
CA VAL A 873 19.19 -19.67 -35.86
C VAL A 873 19.58 -21.06 -35.37
N THR A 874 20.86 -21.39 -35.48
CA THR A 874 21.40 -22.71 -35.11
C THR A 874 21.38 -22.95 -33.61
N ALA A 875 20.65 -23.99 -33.17
CA ALA A 875 20.62 -24.45 -31.78
C ALA A 875 20.28 -25.95 -31.70
N SER A 876 21.27 -26.81 -31.44
CA SER A 876 21.14 -28.27 -31.49
C SER A 876 20.45 -28.90 -30.27
N THR A 877 20.05 -28.12 -29.27
CA THR A 877 19.37 -28.59 -28.04
C THR A 877 17.98 -27.98 -27.84
N ILE A 878 17.54 -27.12 -28.77
CA ILE A 878 16.33 -26.30 -28.64
C ILE A 878 15.34 -26.64 -29.76
N TYR A 879 14.05 -26.58 -29.44
CA TYR A 879 12.96 -26.81 -30.39
C TYR A 879 12.51 -25.51 -31.05
N ALA A 880 12.23 -25.54 -32.37
CA ALA A 880 11.63 -24.42 -33.07
C ALA A 880 10.18 -24.21 -32.61
N VAL A 881 9.36 -25.25 -32.77
CA VAL A 881 7.98 -25.25 -32.28
C VAL A 881 7.75 -26.43 -31.35
N ARG A 882 7.18 -26.17 -30.16
CA ARG A 882 6.87 -27.19 -29.17
C ARG A 882 5.47 -27.03 -28.59
N TYR A 883 4.73 -28.13 -28.50
CA TYR A 883 3.43 -28.23 -27.84
C TYR A 883 3.50 -29.27 -26.72
N ASP A 884 3.32 -28.83 -25.47
CA ASP A 884 3.30 -29.68 -24.28
C ASP A 884 1.91 -29.60 -23.62
N SER A 885 1.21 -30.73 -23.50
CA SER A 885 -0.18 -30.80 -23.03
C SER A 885 -1.10 -29.71 -23.59
N SER A 886 -1.03 -29.51 -24.91
CA SER A 886 -1.70 -28.40 -25.61
C SER A 886 -2.39 -28.83 -26.91
N LEU A 887 -3.37 -28.04 -27.36
CA LEU A 887 -4.06 -28.19 -28.64
C LEU A 887 -3.69 -27.03 -29.58
N GLY A 888 -3.39 -27.31 -30.85
CA GLY A 888 -3.15 -26.21 -31.79
C GLY A 888 -2.80 -26.59 -33.22
N ARG A 889 -2.38 -25.57 -33.97
CA ARG A 889 -1.97 -25.65 -35.37
C ARG A 889 -0.65 -24.93 -35.61
N VAL A 890 0.19 -25.52 -36.45
CA VAL A 890 1.38 -24.87 -37.00
C VAL A 890 1.28 -24.90 -38.51
N SER A 891 1.31 -23.74 -39.16
CA SER A 891 1.12 -23.67 -40.61
C SER A 891 2.04 -22.67 -41.31
N ASN A 892 2.37 -22.97 -42.57
CA ASN A 892 3.09 -22.09 -43.49
C ASN A 892 4.43 -21.54 -42.94
N GLY A 893 5.06 -22.24 -41.99
CA GLY A 893 6.26 -21.78 -41.30
C GLY A 893 7.58 -22.30 -41.89
N VAL A 894 8.68 -21.66 -41.50
CA VAL A 894 10.06 -22.07 -41.87
C VAL A 894 10.88 -22.35 -40.62
N PHE A 895 11.13 -23.61 -40.30
CA PHE A 895 11.78 -24.03 -39.06
C PHE A 895 13.06 -24.82 -39.35
N SER A 896 14.22 -24.18 -39.20
CA SER A 896 15.53 -24.72 -39.59
C SER A 896 16.56 -24.68 -38.46
N ASN A 897 17.57 -25.53 -38.56
CA ASN A 897 18.76 -25.59 -37.68
C ASN A 897 18.47 -25.85 -36.19
N LYS A 898 17.44 -26.64 -35.87
CA LYS A 898 17.01 -26.96 -34.50
C LYS A 898 17.18 -28.44 -34.11
N TYR A 899 17.07 -28.73 -32.81
CA TYR A 899 16.93 -30.10 -32.33
C TYR A 899 15.66 -30.75 -32.89
N GLY A 900 14.50 -30.11 -32.67
CA GLY A 900 13.23 -30.51 -33.27
C GLY A 900 12.58 -29.32 -33.96
N ALA A 901 12.20 -29.47 -35.23
CA ALA A 901 11.54 -28.40 -35.97
C ALA A 901 10.09 -28.21 -35.49
N ILE A 902 9.33 -29.30 -35.41
CA ILE A 902 7.96 -29.31 -34.86
C ILE A 902 7.83 -30.51 -33.91
N THR A 903 7.55 -30.24 -32.63
CA THR A 903 7.43 -31.29 -31.60
C THR A 903 6.11 -31.16 -30.84
N SER A 904 5.39 -32.27 -30.72
CA SER A 904 4.20 -32.41 -29.88
C SER A 904 4.46 -33.47 -28.79
N SER A 905 4.17 -33.15 -27.54
CA SER A 905 4.49 -33.97 -26.37
C SER A 905 3.40 -33.92 -25.30
N PHE A 906 3.34 -34.95 -24.44
CA PHE A 906 2.48 -35.04 -23.24
C PHE A 906 0.99 -34.87 -23.54
N SER A 907 0.41 -35.82 -24.28
CA SER A 907 -1.01 -35.83 -24.66
C SER A 907 -1.49 -34.61 -25.47
N SER A 908 -0.57 -33.89 -26.11
CA SER A 908 -0.90 -32.79 -27.03
C SER A 908 -1.55 -33.29 -28.32
N ASN A 909 -2.33 -32.44 -28.99
CA ASN A 909 -2.87 -32.71 -30.31
C ASN A 909 -2.53 -31.55 -31.25
N LEU A 910 -1.80 -31.86 -32.31
CA LEU A 910 -1.22 -30.86 -33.20
C LEU A 910 -1.55 -31.14 -34.66
N TYR A 911 -2.07 -30.13 -35.35
CA TYR A 911 -2.18 -30.13 -36.81
C TYR A 911 -1.03 -29.34 -37.44
N SER A 912 -0.20 -29.99 -38.25
CA SER A 912 0.92 -29.39 -38.97
C SER A 912 0.60 -29.29 -40.45
N GLN A 913 0.60 -28.08 -41.01
CA GLN A 913 0.22 -27.84 -42.40
C GLN A 913 1.28 -27.05 -43.17
N SER A 914 1.78 -27.61 -44.27
CA SER A 914 2.61 -26.91 -45.27
C SER A 914 3.79 -26.13 -44.67
N ASN A 915 4.49 -26.77 -43.74
CA ASN A 915 5.68 -26.22 -43.10
C ASN A 915 6.94 -26.66 -43.86
N ILE A 916 8.00 -25.86 -43.84
CA ILE A 916 9.29 -26.20 -44.47
C ILE A 916 10.45 -25.90 -43.53
N GLY A 917 11.67 -26.31 -43.92
CA GLY A 917 12.88 -26.05 -43.16
C GLY A 917 13.89 -27.19 -43.29
N SER A 918 15.15 -26.92 -42.97
CA SER A 918 16.25 -27.89 -43.13
C SER A 918 17.32 -27.73 -42.04
N GLY A 919 18.30 -28.63 -41.99
CA GLY A 919 19.37 -28.59 -40.99
C GLY A 919 18.93 -28.97 -39.57
N ASN A 920 17.73 -29.54 -39.41
CA ASN A 920 17.23 -30.00 -38.11
C ASN A 920 17.75 -31.40 -37.76
N ILE A 921 17.80 -31.75 -36.48
CA ILE A 921 18.06 -33.13 -36.06
C ILE A 921 16.78 -33.97 -36.26
N ILE A 922 15.65 -33.46 -35.80
CA ILE A 922 14.33 -34.06 -35.98
C ILE A 922 13.42 -33.09 -36.75
N GLY A 923 12.83 -33.56 -37.85
CA GLY A 923 11.87 -32.80 -38.64
C GLY A 923 10.56 -32.59 -37.89
N THR A 924 9.79 -33.66 -37.67
CA THR A 924 8.58 -33.63 -36.84
C THR A 924 8.57 -34.78 -35.82
N GLU A 925 8.22 -34.46 -34.57
CA GLU A 925 8.19 -35.40 -33.45
C GLU A 925 6.83 -35.46 -32.76
N SER A 926 6.39 -36.68 -32.43
CA SER A 926 5.25 -36.96 -31.55
C SER A 926 5.70 -37.84 -30.39
N ALA A 927 5.53 -37.37 -29.16
CA ALA A 927 6.05 -38.04 -27.95
C ALA A 927 5.03 -38.12 -26.81
N ASN A 928 5.20 -39.09 -25.92
CA ASN A 928 4.48 -39.19 -24.63
C ASN A 928 2.95 -39.09 -24.78
N GLY A 929 2.37 -39.97 -25.61
CA GLY A 929 0.93 -40.01 -25.88
C GLY A 929 0.36 -38.85 -26.71
N ALA A 930 1.20 -37.96 -27.24
CA ALA A 930 0.75 -36.89 -28.13
C ALA A 930 0.34 -37.41 -29.53
N SER A 931 -0.36 -36.56 -30.28
CA SER A 931 -0.72 -36.82 -31.68
C SER A 931 -0.33 -35.65 -32.57
N VAL A 932 0.19 -35.98 -33.76
CA VAL A 932 0.49 -35.01 -34.82
C VAL A 932 -0.13 -35.48 -36.13
N SER A 933 -0.98 -34.65 -36.73
CA SER A 933 -1.51 -34.86 -38.08
C SER A 933 -0.82 -33.91 -39.05
N ILE A 934 -0.25 -34.45 -40.13
CA ILE A 934 0.55 -33.68 -41.09
C ILE A 934 -0.16 -33.61 -42.44
N PHE A 935 -0.29 -32.39 -42.98
CA PHE A 935 -0.86 -32.13 -44.29
C PHE A 935 0.03 -31.20 -45.13
N GLY A 936 0.34 -31.59 -46.37
CA GLY A 936 1.24 -30.82 -47.24
C GLY A 936 2.72 -31.02 -46.91
N THR A 937 3.55 -29.99 -47.09
CA THR A 937 4.99 -30.04 -46.81
C THR A 937 5.29 -30.07 -45.31
N TYR A 938 6.47 -30.57 -44.94
CA TYR A 938 6.98 -30.65 -43.56
C TYR A 938 8.47 -30.28 -43.50
N PRO A 939 9.00 -29.83 -42.34
CA PRO A 939 10.43 -29.57 -42.17
C PRO A 939 11.26 -30.86 -42.23
N ILE A 940 12.46 -30.76 -42.80
CA ILE A 940 13.39 -31.87 -42.96
C ILE A 940 14.43 -31.83 -41.83
N GLY A 941 14.72 -33.00 -41.26
CA GLY A 941 15.83 -33.22 -40.35
C GLY A 941 16.54 -34.55 -40.62
N THR A 942 17.65 -34.81 -39.92
CA THR A 942 18.36 -36.10 -40.01
C THR A 942 17.43 -37.28 -39.75
N THR A 943 16.48 -37.10 -38.82
CA THR A 943 15.31 -37.95 -38.64
C THR A 943 14.09 -37.16 -39.09
N THR A 944 13.45 -37.53 -40.21
CA THR A 944 12.33 -36.76 -40.76
C THR A 944 11.09 -36.82 -39.87
N PHE A 945 10.71 -38.02 -39.42
CA PHE A 945 9.61 -38.24 -38.49
C PHE A 945 10.09 -39.07 -37.30
N ASN A 946 9.75 -38.65 -36.08
CA ASN A 946 10.07 -39.39 -34.86
C ASN A 946 8.80 -39.62 -34.03
N THR A 947 8.59 -40.86 -33.59
CA THR A 947 7.50 -41.23 -32.67
C THR A 947 8.08 -41.98 -31.49
N VAL A 948 7.87 -41.47 -30.27
CA VAL A 948 8.41 -42.06 -29.03
C VAL A 948 7.34 -42.12 -27.95
N ASN A 949 7.45 -43.07 -27.00
CA ASN A 949 6.58 -43.20 -25.84
C ASN A 949 5.08 -43.03 -26.17
N THR A 950 4.56 -43.90 -27.05
CA THR A 950 3.15 -43.92 -27.52
C THR A 950 2.65 -42.68 -28.27
N GLY A 951 3.55 -41.78 -28.70
CA GLY A 951 3.21 -40.70 -29.62
C GLY A 951 2.75 -41.23 -30.99
N THR A 952 1.73 -40.60 -31.56
CA THR A 952 1.18 -40.96 -32.88
C THR A 952 1.45 -39.85 -33.89
N LEU A 953 1.87 -40.22 -35.10
CA LEU A 953 2.07 -39.29 -36.21
C LEU A 953 1.37 -39.85 -37.46
N THR A 954 0.48 -39.06 -38.06
CA THR A 954 -0.26 -39.46 -39.27
C THR A 954 0.13 -38.57 -40.45
N THR A 955 0.47 -39.22 -41.56
CA THR A 955 0.67 -38.59 -42.88
C THR A 955 -0.39 -39.15 -43.84
N ASN A 956 -0.71 -38.46 -44.94
CA ASN A 956 -1.84 -38.74 -45.86
C ASN A 956 -1.86 -40.14 -46.54
N SER A 957 -1.96 -41.27 -45.81
CA SER A 957 -2.04 -42.62 -46.40
C SER A 957 -3.20 -43.44 -45.83
N VAL A 958 -3.94 -44.08 -46.75
CA VAL A 958 -5.11 -44.95 -46.52
C VAL A 958 -4.74 -46.13 -45.60
N LEU A 959 -5.54 -46.35 -44.55
CA LEU A 959 -5.51 -47.56 -43.72
C LEU A 959 -6.07 -48.73 -44.56
N ASN A 960 -5.23 -49.72 -44.93
CA ASN A 960 -5.75 -50.92 -45.60
C ASN A 960 -6.56 -51.79 -44.60
N PRO A 961 -7.38 -52.77 -45.05
CA PRO A 961 -8.27 -53.55 -44.18
C PRO A 961 -7.57 -54.37 -43.09
N TRP A 962 -6.24 -54.51 -43.16
CA TRP A 962 -5.41 -55.28 -42.23
C TRP A 962 -4.55 -54.38 -41.33
N GLY A 963 -4.66 -53.05 -41.44
CA GLY A 963 -4.03 -52.11 -40.52
C GLY A 963 -2.50 -51.97 -40.67
N ASP A 964 -1.86 -52.66 -41.63
CA ASP A 964 -0.42 -52.49 -41.93
C ASP A 964 -0.10 -52.56 -43.44
N ASN A 965 0.74 -51.64 -43.96
CA ASN A 965 1.05 -51.52 -45.39
C ASN A 965 2.22 -52.43 -45.85
N THR A 966 2.27 -53.69 -45.41
CA THR A 966 3.44 -54.58 -45.57
C THR A 966 3.25 -55.77 -46.53
N TYR A 967 2.39 -55.65 -47.55
CA TYR A 967 2.05 -56.77 -48.46
C TYR A 967 3.26 -57.39 -49.18
N ALA A 968 4.18 -56.57 -49.71
CA ALA A 968 5.32 -57.05 -50.49
C ALA A 968 6.39 -57.76 -49.65
N SER A 969 6.37 -57.60 -48.32
CA SER A 969 7.38 -58.16 -47.41
C SER A 969 6.92 -59.45 -46.72
N ARG A 970 5.80 -60.05 -47.13
CA ARG A 970 5.29 -61.34 -46.60
C ARG A 970 5.38 -62.46 -47.62
N SER A 971 5.64 -63.67 -47.14
CA SER A 971 5.73 -64.88 -47.95
C SER A 971 4.39 -65.21 -48.61
N ARG A 972 4.37 -65.17 -49.95
CA ARG A 972 3.23 -65.55 -50.79
C ARG A 972 3.75 -66.12 -52.11
N LEU A 973 3.28 -67.32 -52.44
CA LEU A 973 3.57 -68.05 -53.67
C LEU A 973 2.28 -68.46 -54.38
N ALA A 974 2.28 -68.40 -55.71
CA ALA A 974 1.36 -69.10 -56.60
C ALA A 974 2.15 -69.75 -57.76
N ALA A 975 2.01 -71.06 -57.96
CA ALA A 975 2.71 -71.84 -58.99
C ALA A 975 1.78 -72.83 -59.68
N ILE A 976 2.11 -73.21 -60.92
CA ILE A 976 1.33 -74.12 -61.76
C ILE A 976 2.23 -75.15 -62.47
N ASN A 977 1.65 -76.29 -62.85
CA ASN A 977 2.31 -77.21 -63.78
C ASN A 977 2.04 -76.85 -65.24
N THR A 978 3.06 -77.00 -66.09
CA THR A 978 3.01 -76.63 -67.51
C THR A 978 3.05 -77.84 -68.45
N ALA A 979 3.31 -79.04 -67.93
CA ALA A 979 3.28 -80.29 -68.69
C ALA A 979 2.49 -81.38 -67.96
N ALA A 980 1.85 -82.27 -68.73
CA ALA A 980 1.14 -83.42 -68.17
C ALA A 980 2.15 -84.41 -67.54
N GLN A 981 1.77 -85.00 -66.40
CA GLN A 981 2.66 -85.83 -65.60
C GLN A 981 2.04 -87.21 -65.32
N ASN A 982 2.71 -88.27 -65.78
CA ASN A 982 2.28 -89.66 -65.51
C ASN A 982 2.49 -90.03 -64.04
N ILE A 983 1.51 -90.70 -63.44
CA ILE A 983 1.51 -91.19 -62.07
C ILE A 983 1.29 -92.70 -62.09
N SER A 984 2.21 -93.45 -61.48
CA SER A 984 2.12 -94.90 -61.35
C SER A 984 1.20 -95.29 -60.18
N ALA A 985 0.42 -96.35 -60.35
CA ALA A 985 -0.45 -96.87 -59.30
C ALA A 985 0.34 -97.21 -58.03
N GLY A 986 -0.13 -96.75 -56.87
CA GLY A 986 0.41 -97.10 -55.55
C GLY A 986 1.76 -96.46 -55.18
N ILE A 987 2.32 -95.59 -56.02
CA ILE A 987 3.63 -94.95 -55.79
C ILE A 987 3.48 -93.45 -55.53
N ALA A 988 4.11 -92.94 -54.46
CA ALA A 988 4.12 -91.51 -54.15
C ALA A 988 4.98 -90.76 -55.15
N THR A 989 4.34 -89.91 -55.94
CA THR A 989 4.98 -89.16 -57.02
C THR A 989 4.91 -87.67 -56.69
N LYS A 990 6.05 -86.96 -56.74
CA LYS A 990 6.08 -85.51 -56.52
C LYS A 990 5.30 -84.82 -57.63
N VAL A 991 4.37 -83.94 -57.29
CA VAL A 991 3.67 -83.11 -58.27
C VAL A 991 4.62 -81.99 -58.69
N LEU A 992 4.88 -81.91 -59.99
CA LEU A 992 5.79 -80.91 -60.54
C LEU A 992 5.00 -79.66 -60.93
N TYR A 993 5.34 -78.51 -60.37
CA TYR A 993 4.87 -77.19 -60.79
C TYR A 993 6.07 -76.43 -61.35
N GLN A 994 6.17 -76.34 -62.67
CA GLN A 994 7.35 -75.85 -63.36
C GLN A 994 7.33 -74.33 -63.61
N SER A 995 6.21 -73.66 -63.33
CA SER A 995 6.07 -72.22 -63.54
C SER A 995 5.49 -71.54 -62.31
N GLU A 996 6.18 -70.51 -61.82
CA GLU A 996 5.64 -69.58 -60.83
C GLU A 996 4.86 -68.45 -61.53
N ASN A 997 3.74 -68.07 -60.93
CA ASN A 997 2.93 -66.92 -61.35
C ASN A 997 3.12 -65.72 -60.41
N LEU A 998 3.43 -65.98 -59.14
CA LEU A 998 3.68 -64.97 -58.13
C LEU A 998 4.59 -65.54 -57.06
N ASP A 999 5.66 -64.83 -56.72
CA ASP A 999 6.47 -65.11 -55.55
C ASP A 999 7.00 -63.78 -54.99
N ASN A 1000 6.45 -63.34 -53.86
CA ASN A 1000 6.79 -62.05 -53.27
C ASN A 1000 8.23 -61.98 -52.77
N LEU A 1001 8.78 -63.10 -52.28
CA LEU A 1001 10.07 -63.13 -51.60
C LEU A 1001 11.10 -64.00 -52.32
N SER A 1002 10.78 -64.55 -53.50
CA SER A 1002 11.66 -65.46 -54.25
C SER A 1002 12.08 -66.65 -53.38
N GLU A 1003 11.08 -67.38 -52.89
CA GLU A 1003 11.15 -68.55 -52.02
C GLU A 1003 10.92 -69.87 -52.78
N TYR A 1004 10.44 -69.83 -54.03
CA TYR A 1004 10.13 -71.00 -54.84
C TYR A 1004 11.21 -71.33 -55.87
N ASP A 1005 11.51 -72.61 -56.01
CA ASP A 1005 12.39 -73.15 -57.04
C ASP A 1005 11.56 -73.95 -58.06
N ASN A 1006 11.41 -73.38 -59.26
CA ASN A 1006 10.68 -73.97 -60.38
C ASN A 1006 11.28 -75.30 -60.88
N GLY A 1007 12.61 -75.46 -60.80
CA GLY A 1007 13.30 -76.66 -61.29
C GLY A 1007 13.12 -77.87 -60.37
N LEU A 1008 12.96 -77.61 -59.06
CA LEU A 1008 12.73 -78.65 -58.04
C LEU A 1008 11.27 -78.80 -57.63
N SER A 1009 10.41 -77.86 -58.05
CA SER A 1009 9.02 -77.69 -57.61
C SER A 1009 8.88 -77.63 -56.09
N ARG A 1010 9.66 -76.75 -55.47
CA ARG A 1010 9.90 -76.70 -54.02
C ARG A 1010 9.83 -75.28 -53.49
N PHE A 1011 9.07 -75.07 -52.41
CA PHE A 1011 9.03 -73.80 -51.68
C PHE A 1011 9.94 -73.84 -50.45
N THR A 1012 10.81 -72.86 -50.26
CA THR A 1012 11.71 -72.76 -49.09
C THR A 1012 11.32 -71.58 -48.22
N VAL A 1013 10.89 -71.87 -47.00
CA VAL A 1013 10.36 -70.91 -46.04
C VAL A 1013 11.47 -69.97 -45.56
N LYS A 1014 11.37 -68.66 -45.80
CA LYS A 1014 12.32 -67.67 -45.23
C LYS A 1014 11.90 -67.18 -43.86
N ASN A 1015 10.60 -67.15 -43.57
CA ASN A 1015 10.08 -66.68 -42.28
C ASN A 1015 9.33 -67.79 -41.56
N SER A 1016 9.74 -68.15 -40.35
CA SER A 1016 8.98 -69.11 -39.54
C SER A 1016 7.57 -68.59 -39.26
N GLY A 1017 6.57 -69.46 -39.34
CA GLY A 1017 5.18 -69.08 -39.09
C GLY A 1017 4.18 -70.16 -39.51
N THR A 1018 2.90 -69.81 -39.42
CA THR A 1018 1.80 -70.64 -39.92
C THR A 1018 1.54 -70.30 -41.37
N TYR A 1019 1.58 -71.31 -42.24
CA TYR A 1019 1.32 -71.18 -43.67
C TYR A 1019 0.05 -71.91 -44.05
N LEU A 1020 -0.77 -71.27 -44.87
CA LEU A 1020 -1.86 -71.91 -45.60
C LEU A 1020 -1.29 -72.43 -46.92
N ILE A 1021 -1.39 -73.73 -47.14
CA ILE A 1021 -1.04 -74.38 -48.41
C ILE A 1021 -2.33 -74.85 -49.05
N SER A 1022 -2.59 -74.38 -50.26
CA SER A 1022 -3.76 -74.76 -51.04
C SER A 1022 -3.42 -75.01 -52.49
N GLY A 1023 -4.30 -75.66 -53.22
CA GLY A 1023 -4.11 -75.88 -54.65
C GLY A 1023 -5.16 -76.81 -55.23
N THR A 1024 -5.01 -77.10 -56.52
CA THR A 1024 -5.92 -77.96 -57.25
C THR A 1024 -5.13 -78.90 -58.14
N LEU A 1025 -5.27 -80.22 -57.93
CA LEU A 1025 -4.75 -81.23 -58.84
C LEU A 1025 -5.76 -81.53 -59.95
N ASN A 1026 -5.39 -81.25 -61.20
CA ASN A 1026 -6.18 -81.57 -62.38
C ASN A 1026 -5.66 -82.85 -63.01
N PHE A 1027 -6.52 -83.82 -63.30
CA PHE A 1027 -6.17 -85.07 -63.97
C PHE A 1027 -6.69 -85.08 -65.41
N SER A 1028 -6.03 -85.83 -66.29
CA SER A 1028 -6.42 -85.98 -67.70
C SER A 1028 -7.69 -86.82 -67.86
N SER A 1029 -8.41 -86.64 -68.97
CA SER A 1029 -9.60 -87.44 -69.32
C SER A 1029 -9.31 -88.94 -69.27
N GLY A 1030 -10.17 -89.74 -68.63
CA GLY A 1030 -10.09 -91.20 -68.64
C GLY A 1030 -9.66 -91.87 -67.33
N MET A 1031 -9.45 -91.11 -66.24
CA MET A 1031 -9.28 -91.68 -64.90
C MET A 1031 -10.59 -92.36 -64.43
N GLY A 1032 -10.52 -93.65 -64.07
CA GLY A 1032 -11.71 -94.41 -63.65
C GLY A 1032 -12.39 -93.87 -62.39
N THR A 1033 -13.71 -94.10 -62.26
CA THR A 1033 -14.46 -93.85 -61.01
C THR A 1033 -13.92 -94.71 -59.88
N GLY A 1034 -13.72 -94.13 -58.70
CA GLY A 1034 -13.24 -94.83 -57.50
C GLY A 1034 -11.72 -94.91 -57.37
N VAL A 1035 -10.94 -94.20 -58.20
CA VAL A 1035 -9.49 -94.10 -58.00
C VAL A 1035 -9.21 -93.24 -56.78
N GLY A 1036 -8.68 -93.86 -55.73
CA GLY A 1036 -8.30 -93.18 -54.50
C GLY A 1036 -7.05 -92.35 -54.71
N CYS A 1037 -7.10 -91.07 -54.33
CA CYS A 1037 -5.99 -90.13 -54.43
C CYS A 1037 -5.60 -89.66 -53.04
N THR A 1038 -4.32 -89.74 -52.71
CA THR A 1038 -3.81 -89.21 -51.44
C THR A 1038 -2.74 -88.19 -51.75
N ILE A 1039 -3.00 -86.95 -51.35
CA ILE A 1039 -2.09 -85.81 -51.48
C ILE A 1039 -1.33 -85.68 -50.17
N PHE A 1040 -0.02 -85.53 -50.28
CA PHE A 1040 0.86 -85.32 -49.16
C PHE A 1040 1.57 -84.00 -49.31
N VAL A 1041 1.57 -83.21 -48.25
CA VAL A 1041 2.49 -82.10 -48.11
C VAL A 1041 3.71 -82.63 -47.38
N TYR A 1042 4.83 -82.68 -48.08
CA TYR A 1042 6.12 -83.04 -47.54
C TYR A 1042 6.83 -81.80 -47.02
N ALA A 1043 7.50 -81.93 -45.88
CA ALA A 1043 8.39 -80.93 -45.34
C ALA A 1043 9.75 -81.60 -45.08
N ASN A 1044 10.82 -81.01 -45.60
CA ASN A 1044 12.19 -81.52 -45.44
C ASN A 1044 12.33 -83.02 -45.82
N GLY A 1045 11.61 -83.45 -46.86
CA GLY A 1045 11.67 -84.82 -47.38
C GLY A 1045 10.81 -85.87 -46.66
N VAL A 1046 10.04 -85.49 -45.63
CA VAL A 1046 9.12 -86.40 -44.90
C VAL A 1046 7.68 -85.93 -45.06
N ALA A 1047 6.73 -86.87 -45.21
CA ALA A 1047 5.30 -86.56 -45.27
C ALA A 1047 4.83 -85.88 -43.97
N TYR A 1048 4.44 -84.60 -44.05
CA TYR A 1048 4.09 -83.78 -42.89
C TYR A 1048 2.57 -83.67 -42.69
N LYS A 1049 1.79 -83.60 -43.78
CA LYS A 1049 0.32 -83.71 -43.77
C LYS A 1049 -0.16 -84.63 -44.87
N THR A 1050 -1.25 -85.35 -44.60
CA THR A 1050 -1.90 -86.27 -45.54
C THR A 1050 -3.36 -85.84 -45.74
N LEU A 1051 -3.76 -85.72 -47.00
CA LEU A 1051 -5.10 -85.33 -47.43
C LEU A 1051 -5.61 -86.42 -48.38
N ARG A 1052 -6.63 -87.18 -47.98
CA ARG A 1052 -7.18 -88.28 -48.79
C ARG A 1052 -8.48 -87.83 -49.46
N ALA A 1053 -8.59 -88.09 -50.76
CA ALA A 1053 -9.79 -87.83 -51.55
C ALA A 1053 -9.96 -88.93 -52.60
N ASP A 1054 -11.15 -89.52 -52.72
CA ASP A 1054 -11.43 -90.52 -53.74
C ASP A 1054 -12.13 -89.85 -54.94
N ASN A 1055 -11.71 -90.17 -56.17
CA ASN A 1055 -12.36 -89.61 -57.35
C ASN A 1055 -13.73 -90.29 -57.59
N GLY A 1056 -14.82 -89.56 -57.37
CA GLY A 1056 -16.19 -90.07 -57.53
C GLY A 1056 -16.74 -90.07 -58.97
N SER A 1057 -16.01 -89.57 -59.98
CA SER A 1057 -16.52 -89.46 -61.36
C SER A 1057 -15.48 -89.87 -62.42
N SER A 1058 -15.93 -90.46 -63.54
CA SER A 1058 -15.10 -90.75 -64.72
C SER A 1058 -15.14 -89.60 -65.75
N SER A 1059 -15.37 -88.37 -65.28
CA SER A 1059 -15.51 -87.19 -66.14
C SER A 1059 -14.25 -86.90 -66.96
N SER A 1060 -14.39 -86.05 -67.98
CA SER A 1060 -13.33 -85.76 -68.95
C SER A 1060 -12.11 -85.01 -68.40
N ALA A 1061 -12.06 -84.61 -67.13
CA ALA A 1061 -10.84 -84.17 -66.43
C ALA A 1061 -11.14 -83.96 -64.93
N PRO A 1062 -10.98 -84.98 -64.06
CA PRO A 1062 -11.32 -84.81 -62.64
C PRO A 1062 -10.37 -83.81 -61.96
N MET A 1063 -10.92 -82.93 -61.12
CA MET A 1063 -10.18 -81.92 -60.36
C MET A 1063 -10.32 -82.19 -58.86
N LEU A 1064 -9.21 -82.15 -58.13
CA LEU A 1064 -9.16 -82.33 -56.68
C LEU A 1064 -8.52 -81.11 -56.02
N ASN A 1065 -9.33 -80.35 -55.27
CA ASN A 1065 -8.87 -79.21 -54.48
C ASN A 1065 -8.33 -79.69 -53.14
N PHE A 1066 -7.27 -79.04 -52.66
CA PHE A 1066 -6.71 -79.29 -51.35
C PHE A 1066 -6.38 -77.97 -50.64
N VAL A 1067 -6.52 -78.00 -49.32
CA VAL A 1067 -6.10 -76.91 -48.43
C VAL A 1067 -5.71 -77.48 -47.09
N THR A 1068 -4.61 -76.98 -46.52
CA THR A 1068 -4.16 -77.33 -45.19
C THR A 1068 -3.35 -76.19 -44.58
N GLN A 1069 -3.28 -76.14 -43.25
CA GLN A 1069 -2.46 -75.20 -42.52
C GLN A 1069 -1.32 -75.94 -41.83
N VAL A 1070 -0.11 -75.42 -41.97
CA VAL A 1070 1.11 -76.04 -41.45
C VAL A 1070 2.04 -74.98 -40.89
N ASN A 1071 2.66 -75.29 -39.75
CA ASN A 1071 3.68 -74.45 -39.15
C ASN A 1071 5.05 -74.87 -39.67
N PHE A 1072 5.79 -73.92 -40.21
CA PHE A 1072 7.15 -74.14 -40.68
C PHE A 1072 8.15 -73.28 -39.92
N ALA A 1073 9.34 -73.83 -39.70
CA ALA A 1073 10.50 -73.05 -39.29
C ALA A 1073 11.18 -72.45 -40.53
N THR A 1074 11.90 -71.34 -40.35
CA THR A 1074 12.77 -70.78 -41.39
C THR A 1074 13.76 -71.84 -41.88
N GLY A 1075 13.94 -71.92 -43.20
CA GLY A 1075 14.80 -72.88 -43.89
C GLY A 1075 14.12 -74.19 -44.24
N SER A 1076 12.90 -74.47 -43.74
CA SER A 1076 12.15 -75.66 -44.14
C SER A 1076 11.76 -75.60 -45.61
N TYR A 1077 11.93 -76.70 -46.35
CA TYR A 1077 11.44 -76.81 -47.71
C TYR A 1077 10.19 -77.69 -47.80
N VAL A 1078 9.25 -77.26 -48.65
CA VAL A 1078 7.90 -77.81 -48.78
C VAL A 1078 7.65 -78.28 -50.21
N GLU A 1079 7.11 -79.49 -50.35
CA GLU A 1079 6.83 -80.14 -51.62
C GLU A 1079 5.49 -80.88 -51.56
N VAL A 1080 4.81 -81.01 -52.70
CA VAL A 1080 3.52 -81.73 -52.76
C VAL A 1080 3.70 -83.03 -53.54
N TYR A 1081 3.20 -84.13 -52.97
CA TYR A 1081 3.24 -85.47 -53.55
C TYR A 1081 1.83 -86.03 -53.68
N VAL A 1082 1.61 -86.93 -54.64
CA VAL A 1082 0.35 -87.65 -54.80
C VAL A 1082 0.57 -89.14 -55.01
N VAL A 1083 -0.30 -89.96 -54.41
CA VAL A 1083 -0.42 -91.40 -54.66
C VAL A 1083 -1.81 -91.67 -55.21
N THR A 1084 -1.92 -92.46 -56.27
CA THR A 1084 -3.21 -92.88 -56.83
C THR A 1084 -3.36 -94.41 -56.80
N SER A 1085 -4.56 -94.93 -56.54
CA SER A 1085 -4.78 -96.39 -56.49
C SER A 1085 -4.71 -97.09 -57.85
N SER A 1086 -4.72 -96.32 -58.95
CA SER A 1086 -4.50 -96.78 -60.33
C SER A 1086 -3.57 -95.80 -61.07
N ALA A 1087 -2.94 -96.26 -62.14
CA ALA A 1087 -2.09 -95.41 -62.97
C ALA A 1087 -2.94 -94.36 -63.69
N THR A 1088 -2.51 -93.11 -63.63
CA THR A 1088 -3.24 -91.96 -64.18
C THR A 1088 -2.28 -90.85 -64.61
N VAL A 1089 -2.78 -89.74 -65.14
CA VAL A 1089 -1.97 -88.61 -65.61
C VAL A 1089 -2.52 -87.31 -65.04
N ILE A 1090 -1.68 -86.53 -64.34
CA ILE A 1090 -1.99 -85.15 -63.96
C ILE A 1090 -1.94 -84.30 -65.23
N ALA A 1091 -3.01 -83.56 -65.52
CA ALA A 1091 -3.10 -82.61 -66.61
C ALA A 1091 -2.38 -81.30 -66.27
N THR A 1092 -2.13 -80.47 -67.28
CA THR A 1092 -1.57 -79.11 -67.12
C THR A 1092 -2.53 -78.20 -66.33
N ASN A 1093 -2.02 -77.08 -65.80
CA ASN A 1093 -2.74 -76.09 -64.99
C ASN A 1093 -3.25 -76.56 -63.62
N THR A 1094 -2.68 -77.63 -63.07
CA THR A 1094 -2.69 -77.94 -61.63
C THR A 1094 -1.99 -76.82 -60.86
N THR A 1095 -2.60 -76.33 -59.78
CA THR A 1095 -2.16 -75.12 -59.06
C THR A 1095 -1.68 -75.42 -57.64
N LEU A 1096 -0.76 -74.57 -57.15
CA LEU A 1096 -0.27 -74.53 -55.78
C LEU A 1096 -0.15 -73.07 -55.33
N ASP A 1097 -0.80 -72.75 -54.21
CA ASP A 1097 -0.74 -71.46 -53.52
C ASP A 1097 -0.24 -71.67 -52.09
N ILE A 1098 0.72 -70.86 -51.65
CA ILE A 1098 1.24 -70.86 -50.29
C ILE A 1098 1.25 -69.43 -49.75
N THR A 1099 0.63 -69.18 -48.60
CA THR A 1099 0.59 -67.85 -47.99
C THR A 1099 0.84 -67.94 -46.49
N GLN A 1100 1.72 -67.09 -45.95
CA GLN A 1100 1.89 -66.96 -44.51
C GLN A 1100 0.69 -66.24 -43.90
N ILE A 1101 0.07 -66.85 -42.90
CA ILE A 1101 -1.17 -66.36 -42.27
C ILE A 1101 -1.01 -66.00 -40.78
N ALA A 1102 0.06 -66.45 -40.12
CA ALA A 1102 0.40 -66.06 -38.75
C ALA A 1102 1.90 -66.20 -38.46
#